data_AF-A0AAD4GX09-F1
#
_entry.id   AF-A0AAD4GX09-F1
#
_cell.length_a   1.000
_cell.length_b   1.000
_cell.length_c   1.000
_cell.angle_alpha   90.00
_cell.angle_beta   90.00
_cell.angle_gamma   90.00
#
_symmetry.space_group_name_H-M   'P 1'
#
loop_
_entity.id
_entity.type
_entity.pdbx_description
1 polymer ?
#
loop_
_entity_poly.entity_id
_entity_poly.type
_entity_poly.pdbx_seq_one_letter_code
_entity_poly.pdbx_strand_id
1 'polypeptide(L)'
;MGAQPISQSPTILPSNYSPPSSYDDHPNRLVPPASSSSSEEVTPPSHAVDIAPRWNESKSSIWQLSATFWCALVIGANDAAYGAIIPYLEKYYQKNYTIVSLVFLSPFVGYTISAFLNNAIHQHLGRRGVAAIGPGCHLLTFAIISVHPPFPVLIVMYVFIGLGSGVQNAAWNVWIGNMANSNEVLGFFHGFYGVGATISPLIATSLITKAGWEWYSVYYLLTGAAAIEFAYAVSAFWTETGSKYRQEHAASSSSGSSSTDEAALPQTRLALRYNVTWICAVFLFVYGGVEVSIGGWIVVFMTRVRHGSAFASGMAETGFWLGITVGRFVLGFVSPRIGEKLSIAVYIVFAIALELLFWLVPKFIVSAIAVSLVGFFLGTIFPGVVVVSTRLLPKNLHVAAIGFAAAFSMGGGAVFPFMVGAIAQAKGVTTLQPILLAMLAVALGIWAMVFRAPWYQILALPDHRFQSPMSELNPKRRVERAKNLASAYALSSLIKSEAHIDSTIQLLCQRLDEFSDNQTTVEFNYWFNFYAFDVIGEVVFSQSFGFLQSGKDLGGSVANTRYLNAYVAAAGYFQWLHNCTLGNPLLSKYDLLPNNHLFDTAMAALKRRNENPDHRNDMVEHWKRMVQEHPDRMGRMDLESAATGSVGAGSDTISTALQSFFYHALRRPVVLQTLRAEVDAERAQGRCNQAVIPFAEAQNLEYLQACVKEALRIFTPVPFGLARVAPKGGLQIGDRLFPEGTKLSVNPGVIHHCKDFFGDDAHEFNPDRWLGPEAKSLEKYFLPFGAGYNSCPGQHLARIELCKVIATLVRDYDIRQEDPEREWSYKAHFMVIPYAWPCYVSRREDGLRG
;
A
#
# COMPACT_ATOMS: atom_id res chain seq x y z
N MET A 1 14.50 -51.82 29.77
CA MET A 1 15.29 -51.38 28.60
C MET A 1 15.08 -49.87 28.57
N GLY A 2 16.02 -48.98 28.87
CA GLY A 2 17.44 -48.90 28.51
C GLY A 2 17.59 -47.63 27.65
N ALA A 3 18.52 -46.69 27.87
CA ALA A 3 19.72 -46.68 28.71
C ALA A 3 19.87 -45.39 29.55
N GLN A 4 21.05 -45.19 30.16
CA GLN A 4 21.39 -44.09 31.10
C GLN A 4 22.05 -42.86 30.41
N PRO A 5 22.20 -41.71 31.10
CA PRO A 5 22.61 -40.43 30.52
C PRO A 5 24.14 -40.21 30.49
N ILE A 6 24.59 -39.11 29.87
CA ILE A 6 25.96 -38.59 29.94
C ILE A 6 25.92 -37.10 30.34
N SER A 7 26.85 -36.70 31.21
CA SER A 7 27.06 -35.35 31.74
C SER A 7 28.48 -34.86 31.45
N GLN A 8 28.71 -33.55 31.28
CA GLN A 8 29.76 -32.78 32.00
C GLN A 8 29.86 -31.30 31.53
N SER A 9 30.18 -30.42 32.50
CA SER A 9 30.61 -29.01 32.37
C SER A 9 32.14 -28.91 32.62
N PRO A 10 32.81 -27.75 32.85
CA PRO A 10 32.48 -26.31 32.70
C PRO A 10 33.43 -25.59 31.66
N THR A 11 34.09 -24.41 31.74
CA THR A 11 34.40 -23.35 32.76
C THR A 11 34.99 -22.06 32.11
N ILE A 12 35.20 -20.97 32.89
CA ILE A 12 36.18 -19.85 32.73
C ILE A 12 35.93 -18.85 31.55
N LEU A 13 35.36 -17.63 31.67
CA LEU A 13 35.75 -16.36 32.38
C LEU A 13 37.15 -15.78 32.06
N PRO A 14 37.46 -14.46 32.20
CA PRO A 14 36.60 -13.25 32.18
C PRO A 14 37.22 -11.93 31.57
N SER A 15 36.39 -10.87 31.51
CA SER A 15 36.68 -9.45 31.91
C SER A 15 37.42 -8.42 31.00
N ASN A 16 37.06 -7.14 31.29
CA ASN A 16 37.73 -5.85 31.03
C ASN A 16 37.72 -5.34 29.57
N TYR A 17 37.35 -4.08 29.29
CA TYR A 17 37.73 -2.83 29.98
C TYR A 17 36.59 -1.79 30.11
N SER A 18 36.77 -0.78 30.97
CA SER A 18 35.78 0.29 31.29
C SER A 18 36.12 1.65 30.64
N PRO A 19 35.16 2.60 30.52
CA PRO A 19 35.37 3.93 29.94
C PRO A 19 36.09 4.90 30.91
N PRO A 20 36.25 6.19 30.56
CA PRO A 20 35.31 7.18 31.15
C PRO A 20 35.04 8.48 30.37
N SER A 21 34.02 9.21 30.85
CA SER A 21 33.95 10.69 31.03
C SER A 21 33.90 11.69 29.85
N SER A 22 33.30 12.89 29.97
CA SER A 22 32.20 13.42 30.84
C SER A 22 31.99 14.95 30.61
N TYR A 23 30.78 15.47 30.86
CA TYR A 23 30.48 16.88 31.27
C TYR A 23 30.91 18.02 30.29
N ASP A 24 30.58 19.32 30.41
CA ASP A 24 29.38 20.12 30.78
C ASP A 24 29.62 21.56 30.19
N ASP A 25 28.76 22.59 30.21
CA ASP A 25 27.47 22.90 30.86
C ASP A 25 26.58 23.77 29.92
N HIS A 26 25.40 24.16 30.41
CA HIS A 26 24.56 25.30 30.00
C HIS A 26 25.25 26.68 30.29
N PRO A 27 24.60 27.87 30.22
CA PRO A 27 23.23 28.20 29.83
C PRO A 27 23.02 29.44 28.91
N ASN A 28 21.73 29.67 28.61
CA ASN A 28 21.05 30.95 28.31
C ASN A 28 20.97 31.50 26.86
N ARG A 29 19.82 32.17 26.65
CA ARG A 29 19.28 32.72 25.39
C ARG A 29 19.69 34.18 25.20
N LEU A 30 19.71 34.68 23.95
CA LEU A 30 18.75 35.70 23.45
C LEU A 30 19.11 36.22 22.03
N VAL A 31 18.08 36.32 21.17
CA VAL A 31 17.93 37.23 19.99
C VAL A 31 18.90 37.05 18.78
N PRO A 32 18.40 36.95 17.53
CA PRO A 32 19.22 36.91 16.31
C PRO A 32 19.64 38.32 15.83
N PRO A 33 20.72 38.44 15.05
CA PRO A 33 20.52 38.80 13.64
C PRO A 33 21.56 38.24 12.64
N ALA A 34 21.37 38.62 11.37
CA ALA A 34 22.30 38.57 10.23
C ALA A 34 22.50 37.22 9.51
N SER A 35 22.43 37.29 8.18
CA SER A 35 22.65 36.19 7.24
C SER A 35 24.14 36.00 6.94
N SER A 36 24.67 34.81 7.19
CA SER A 36 25.94 34.32 6.63
C SER A 36 25.69 33.03 5.83
N SER A 37 26.52 32.80 4.81
CA SER A 37 26.29 31.74 3.82
C SER A 37 27.01 30.43 4.18
N SER A 38 26.32 29.56 4.90
CA SER A 38 26.67 28.14 5.00
C SER A 38 25.39 27.31 5.03
N SER A 39 25.12 26.55 3.96
CA SER A 39 24.02 25.59 3.92
C SER A 39 24.41 24.33 4.70
N GLU A 40 24.30 24.39 6.02
CA GLU A 40 24.31 23.18 6.84
C GLU A 40 23.16 22.27 6.40
N GLU A 41 23.44 20.98 6.21
CA GLU A 41 22.42 20.01 5.85
C GLU A 41 21.53 19.73 7.08
N VAL A 42 20.50 20.55 7.25
CA VAL A 42 19.38 20.30 8.17
C VAL A 42 18.74 18.98 7.74
N THR A 43 19.17 17.90 8.37
CA THR A 43 18.58 16.57 8.18
C THR A 43 17.12 16.66 8.63
N PRO A 44 16.15 16.38 7.74
CA PRO A 44 14.74 16.52 8.09
C PRO A 44 14.41 15.53 9.22
N PRO A 45 13.57 15.93 10.20
CA PRO A 45 13.23 15.07 11.32
C PRO A 45 12.60 13.77 10.83
N SER A 46 12.73 12.68 11.61
CA SER A 46 12.24 11.32 11.30
C SER A 46 10.72 11.18 11.14
N HIS A 47 9.99 12.29 11.15
CA HIS A 47 8.54 12.39 10.94
C HIS A 47 8.17 13.36 9.79
N ALA A 48 9.17 13.88 9.05
CA ALA A 48 8.93 14.72 7.88
C ALA A 48 8.17 13.93 6.80
N VAL A 49 7.00 14.44 6.41
CA VAL A 49 6.20 13.84 5.34
C VAL A 49 6.73 14.37 4.01
N ASP A 50 7.24 13.47 3.15
CA ASP A 50 7.54 13.75 1.74
C ASP A 50 6.33 14.43 1.06
N ILE A 51 6.43 15.74 0.82
CA ILE A 51 5.46 16.47 0.02
C ILE A 51 5.75 16.16 -1.45
N ALA A 52 4.75 15.65 -2.16
CA ALA A 52 4.89 15.36 -3.59
C ALA A 52 5.05 16.68 -4.38
N PRO A 53 6.10 16.82 -5.23
CA PRO A 53 6.40 18.09 -5.89
C PRO A 53 5.31 18.46 -6.89
N ARG A 54 5.01 19.76 -6.98
CA ARG A 54 4.05 20.34 -7.90
C ARG A 54 4.75 20.82 -9.18
N TRP A 55 4.12 20.57 -10.32
CA TRP A 55 4.62 20.98 -11.64
C TRP A 55 4.91 22.49 -11.77
N ASN A 56 4.26 23.33 -10.95
CA ASN A 56 4.37 24.79 -10.96
C ASN A 56 5.24 25.39 -9.83
N GLU A 57 6.00 24.58 -9.09
CA GLU A 57 6.89 25.07 -8.01
C GLU A 57 8.00 26.01 -8.48
N SER A 58 8.44 25.92 -9.74
CA SER A 58 9.42 26.85 -10.31
C SER A 58 9.23 27.03 -11.81
N LYS A 59 9.78 28.13 -12.36
CA LYS A 59 9.86 28.33 -13.81
C LYS A 59 10.63 27.20 -14.52
N SER A 60 11.62 26.60 -13.84
CA SER A 60 12.35 25.44 -14.35
C SER A 60 11.47 24.19 -14.44
N SER A 61 10.63 23.94 -13.42
CA SER A 61 9.70 22.81 -13.38
C SER A 61 8.66 22.89 -14.51
N ILE A 62 8.14 24.10 -14.76
CA ILE A 62 7.20 24.37 -15.86
C ILE A 62 7.89 24.14 -17.22
N TRP A 63 9.11 24.66 -17.40
CA TRP A 63 9.90 24.49 -18.63
C TRP A 63 10.27 23.02 -18.91
N GLN A 64 10.62 22.27 -17.87
CA GLN A 64 10.86 20.82 -17.93
C GLN A 64 9.59 20.06 -18.32
N LEU A 65 8.45 20.35 -17.68
CA LEU A 65 7.19 19.69 -18.02
C LEU A 65 6.76 19.99 -19.47
N SER A 66 6.83 21.24 -19.91
CA SER A 66 6.47 21.62 -21.28
C SER A 66 7.42 21.03 -22.33
N ALA A 67 8.69 20.80 -22.00
CA ALA A 67 9.59 20.00 -22.83
C ALA A 67 9.11 18.54 -22.97
N THR A 68 8.71 17.88 -21.87
CA THR A 68 8.19 16.50 -21.95
C THR A 68 6.89 16.38 -22.75
N PHE A 69 6.05 17.42 -22.79
CA PHE A 69 4.88 17.47 -23.65
C PHE A 69 5.25 17.51 -25.15
N TRP A 70 6.31 18.23 -25.52
CA TRP A 70 6.82 18.20 -26.89
C TRP A 70 7.40 16.82 -27.26
N CYS A 71 8.17 16.20 -26.36
CA CYS A 71 8.65 14.82 -26.54
C CYS A 71 7.49 13.84 -26.77
N ALA A 72 6.43 13.92 -25.97
CA ALA A 72 5.25 13.09 -26.12
C ALA A 72 4.58 13.28 -27.51
N LEU A 73 4.44 14.53 -27.96
CA LEU A 73 3.90 14.85 -29.29
C LEU A 73 4.74 14.27 -30.42
N VAL A 74 6.07 14.36 -30.36
CA VAL A 74 6.96 13.80 -31.39
C VAL A 74 6.87 12.28 -31.45
N ILE A 75 6.83 11.59 -30.30
CA ILE A 75 6.65 10.13 -30.25
C ILE A 75 5.30 9.74 -30.86
N GLY A 76 4.19 10.37 -30.45
CA GLY A 76 2.86 10.06 -30.98
C GLY A 76 2.72 10.36 -32.48
N ALA A 77 3.36 11.43 -32.97
CA ALA A 77 3.39 11.76 -34.39
C ALA A 77 4.20 10.74 -35.21
N ASN A 78 5.28 10.18 -34.65
CA ASN A 78 6.01 9.08 -35.23
C ASN A 78 5.16 7.79 -35.27
N ASP A 79 4.60 7.37 -34.13
CA ASP A 79 3.93 6.08 -33.97
C ASP A 79 2.72 5.94 -34.92
N ALA A 80 1.92 7.00 -35.06
CA ALA A 80 0.75 7.00 -35.94
C ALA A 80 1.09 7.12 -37.43
N ALA A 81 2.27 7.64 -37.80
CA ALA A 81 2.68 7.74 -39.21
C ALA A 81 2.80 6.36 -39.87
N TYR A 82 3.11 5.32 -39.09
CA TYR A 82 3.43 3.97 -39.58
C TYR A 82 2.27 3.36 -40.38
N GLY A 83 1.04 3.44 -39.85
CA GLY A 83 -0.16 2.93 -40.54
C GLY A 83 -0.42 3.62 -41.88
N ALA A 84 -0.15 4.93 -41.96
CA ALA A 84 -0.34 5.71 -43.18
C ALA A 84 0.71 5.42 -44.27
N ILE A 85 1.97 5.13 -43.90
CA ILE A 85 3.07 4.97 -44.89
C ILE A 85 3.24 3.55 -45.46
N ILE A 86 2.74 2.51 -44.78
CA ILE A 86 2.98 1.09 -45.16
C ILE A 86 2.61 0.73 -46.62
N PRO A 87 1.46 1.14 -47.18
CA PRO A 87 1.12 0.82 -48.58
C PRO A 87 2.11 1.39 -49.59
N TYR A 88 2.77 2.50 -49.24
CA TYR A 88 3.80 3.13 -50.07
C TYR A 88 5.17 2.47 -49.89
N LEU A 89 5.48 1.97 -48.68
CA LEU A 89 6.67 1.16 -48.42
C LEU A 89 6.64 -0.17 -49.21
N GLU A 90 5.49 -0.85 -49.29
CA GLU A 90 5.31 -2.06 -50.12
C GLU A 90 5.65 -1.78 -51.60
N LYS A 91 5.08 -0.69 -52.14
CA LYS A 91 5.30 -0.24 -53.53
C LYS A 91 6.75 0.17 -53.78
N TYR A 92 7.35 0.95 -52.89
CA TYR A 92 8.69 1.53 -53.05
C TYR A 92 9.80 0.47 -52.96
N TYR A 93 9.78 -0.38 -51.93
CA TYR A 93 10.80 -1.41 -51.72
C TYR A 93 10.51 -2.74 -52.43
N GLN A 94 9.37 -2.85 -53.13
CA GLN A 94 8.89 -4.08 -53.80
C GLN A 94 8.91 -5.27 -52.83
N LYS A 95 8.24 -5.10 -51.68
CA LYS A 95 8.11 -6.11 -50.61
C LYS A 95 6.64 -6.32 -50.30
N ASN A 96 6.31 -7.52 -49.82
CA ASN A 96 4.98 -7.83 -49.34
C ASN A 96 4.72 -7.23 -47.95
N TYR A 97 3.45 -7.06 -47.62
CA TYR A 97 2.96 -6.59 -46.33
C TYR A 97 3.64 -7.25 -45.12
N THR A 98 3.91 -8.56 -45.16
CA THR A 98 4.57 -9.29 -44.06
C THR A 98 5.99 -8.79 -43.80
N ILE A 99 6.79 -8.57 -44.84
CA ILE A 99 8.15 -8.04 -44.72
C ILE A 99 8.11 -6.56 -44.31
N VAL A 100 7.19 -5.76 -44.88
CA VAL A 100 7.04 -4.34 -44.54
C VAL A 100 6.58 -4.16 -43.09
N SER A 101 5.68 -5.02 -42.59
CA SER A 101 5.16 -4.96 -41.21
C SER A 101 6.21 -5.15 -40.11
N LEU A 102 7.45 -5.54 -40.45
CA LEU A 102 8.57 -5.53 -39.51
C LEU A 102 8.82 -4.12 -38.91
N VAL A 103 8.37 -3.04 -39.56
CA VAL A 103 8.41 -1.68 -38.98
C VAL A 103 7.61 -1.54 -37.68
N PHE A 104 6.56 -2.34 -37.47
CA PHE A 104 5.82 -2.37 -36.18
C PHE A 104 6.55 -3.19 -35.10
N LEU A 105 7.31 -4.21 -35.49
CA LEU A 105 8.01 -5.10 -34.56
C LEU A 105 9.34 -4.51 -34.08
N SER A 106 10.03 -3.74 -34.92
CA SER A 106 11.35 -3.15 -34.61
C SER A 106 11.35 -2.23 -33.37
N PRO A 107 10.39 -1.31 -33.16
CA PRO A 107 10.37 -0.44 -31.99
C PRO A 107 10.24 -1.20 -30.66
N PHE A 108 9.56 -2.35 -30.65
CA PHE A 108 9.46 -3.21 -29.45
C PHE A 108 10.83 -3.74 -29.00
N VAL A 109 11.74 -4.05 -29.93
CA VAL A 109 13.12 -4.43 -29.61
C VAL A 109 13.85 -3.26 -28.93
N GLY A 110 13.68 -2.05 -29.46
CA GLY A 110 14.23 -0.81 -28.87
C GLY A 110 13.69 -0.53 -27.46
N TYR A 111 12.39 -0.61 -27.27
CA TYR A 111 11.73 -0.48 -25.97
C TYR A 111 12.18 -1.55 -24.97
N THR A 112 12.42 -2.78 -25.43
CA THR A 112 12.95 -3.85 -24.58
C THR A 112 14.37 -3.53 -24.10
N ILE A 113 15.23 -3.04 -25.00
CA ILE A 113 16.59 -2.57 -24.64
C ILE A 113 16.49 -1.38 -23.67
N SER A 114 15.57 -0.43 -23.88
CA SER A 114 15.40 0.73 -23.00
C SER A 114 15.02 0.32 -21.57
N ALA A 115 14.16 -0.68 -21.39
CA ALA A 115 13.74 -1.15 -20.06
C ALA A 115 14.90 -1.65 -19.18
N PHE A 116 15.95 -2.20 -19.80
CA PHE A 116 17.17 -2.60 -19.08
C PHE A 116 18.17 -1.44 -18.90
N LEU A 117 18.32 -0.56 -19.90
CA LEU A 117 19.27 0.56 -19.84
C LEU A 117 18.81 1.75 -18.99
N ASN A 118 17.50 1.99 -18.87
CA ASN A 118 17.00 3.28 -18.36
C ASN A 118 17.43 3.58 -16.92
N ASN A 119 17.54 2.57 -16.05
CA ASN A 119 18.10 2.78 -14.71
C ASN A 119 19.56 3.24 -14.78
N ALA A 120 20.41 2.59 -15.57
CA ALA A 120 21.82 2.99 -15.72
C ALA A 120 21.94 4.43 -16.27
N ILE A 121 21.10 4.82 -17.23
CA ILE A 121 21.04 6.20 -17.74
C ILE A 121 20.74 7.19 -16.59
N HIS A 122 19.73 6.92 -15.75
CA HIS A 122 19.42 7.79 -14.62
C HIS A 122 20.55 7.82 -13.57
N GLN A 123 21.10 6.67 -13.19
CA GLN A 123 22.15 6.57 -12.16
C GLN A 123 23.46 7.27 -12.55
N HIS A 124 23.86 7.20 -13.83
CA HIS A 124 25.11 7.82 -14.30
C HIS A 124 24.91 9.25 -14.84
N LEU A 125 23.87 9.48 -15.65
CA LEU A 125 23.68 10.72 -16.42
C LEU A 125 22.51 11.59 -15.93
N GLY A 126 21.59 11.04 -15.13
CA GLY A 126 20.40 11.72 -14.62
C GLY A 126 19.31 11.90 -15.67
N ARG A 127 18.30 12.74 -15.35
CA ARG A 127 17.23 13.09 -16.31
C ARG A 127 17.79 13.83 -17.52
N ARG A 128 18.93 14.52 -17.38
CA ARG A 128 19.71 15.09 -18.49
C ARG A 128 20.14 14.03 -19.52
N GLY A 129 20.51 12.83 -19.06
CA GLY A 129 20.87 11.71 -19.93
C GLY A 129 19.68 11.26 -20.78
N VAL A 130 18.50 11.11 -20.17
CA VAL A 130 17.23 10.81 -20.85
C VAL A 130 16.93 11.86 -21.92
N ALA A 131 16.99 13.15 -21.53
CA ALA A 131 16.68 14.29 -22.39
C ALA A 131 17.63 14.47 -23.58
N ALA A 132 18.84 13.93 -23.52
CA ALA A 132 19.77 13.90 -24.65
C ALA A 132 19.64 12.62 -25.49
N ILE A 133 19.66 11.44 -24.86
CA ILE A 133 19.68 10.15 -25.56
C ILE A 133 18.36 9.90 -26.31
N GLY A 134 17.22 10.18 -25.67
CA GLY A 134 15.90 9.93 -26.24
C GLY A 134 15.64 10.67 -27.55
N PRO A 135 15.60 12.02 -27.52
CA PRO A 135 15.45 12.84 -28.72
C PRO A 135 16.63 12.71 -29.69
N GLY A 136 17.85 12.43 -29.19
CA GLY A 136 19.02 12.19 -30.03
C GLY A 136 18.86 10.97 -30.94
N CYS A 137 18.25 9.88 -30.43
CA CYS A 137 17.87 8.74 -31.25
C CYS A 137 16.82 9.11 -32.30
N HIS A 138 15.79 9.89 -31.95
CA HIS A 138 14.77 10.35 -32.92
C HIS A 138 15.39 11.21 -34.03
N LEU A 139 16.17 12.23 -33.67
CA LEU A 139 16.81 13.15 -34.62
C LEU A 139 17.73 12.40 -35.61
N LEU A 140 18.59 11.52 -35.10
CA LEU A 140 19.49 10.71 -35.93
C LEU A 140 18.72 9.78 -36.88
N THR A 141 17.73 9.05 -36.36
CA THR A 141 16.97 8.06 -37.14
C THR A 141 16.08 8.72 -38.19
N PHE A 142 15.34 9.78 -37.85
CA PHE A 142 14.51 10.49 -38.83
C PHE A 142 15.35 11.14 -39.94
N ALA A 143 16.55 11.68 -39.60
CA ALA A 143 17.46 12.20 -40.61
C ALA A 143 17.99 11.10 -41.55
N ILE A 144 18.27 9.90 -41.04
CA ILE A 144 18.69 8.74 -41.87
C ILE A 144 17.52 8.22 -42.71
N ILE A 145 16.29 8.18 -42.18
CA ILE A 145 15.09 7.75 -42.94
C ILE A 145 14.72 8.76 -44.03
N SER A 146 14.94 10.06 -43.79
CA SER A 146 14.74 11.14 -44.75
C SER A 146 15.57 11.00 -46.04
N VAL A 147 16.71 10.28 -45.98
CA VAL A 147 17.53 9.94 -47.16
C VAL A 147 17.26 8.52 -47.68
N HIS A 148 16.03 8.04 -47.51
CA HIS A 148 15.43 6.84 -48.13
C HIS A 148 16.40 5.63 -48.19
N PRO A 149 16.84 5.10 -47.03
CA PRO A 149 17.91 4.11 -46.95
C PRO A 149 17.44 2.72 -47.39
N PRO A 150 18.36 1.74 -47.62
CA PRO A 150 17.99 0.36 -47.91
C PRO A 150 17.08 -0.24 -46.82
N PHE A 151 16.12 -1.08 -47.20
CA PHE A 151 15.11 -1.61 -46.27
C PHE A 151 15.67 -2.24 -44.97
N PRO A 152 16.78 -3.01 -44.96
CA PRO A 152 17.35 -3.51 -43.71
C PRO A 152 17.84 -2.40 -42.77
N VAL A 153 18.36 -1.29 -43.32
CA VAL A 153 18.79 -0.12 -42.53
C VAL A 153 17.58 0.60 -41.95
N LEU A 154 16.50 0.77 -42.73
CA LEU A 154 15.22 1.31 -42.26
C LEU A 154 14.69 0.52 -41.04
N ILE A 155 14.72 -0.81 -41.10
CA ILE A 155 14.33 -1.70 -40.00
C ILE A 155 15.20 -1.49 -38.75
N VAL A 156 16.52 -1.31 -38.90
CA VAL A 156 17.43 -0.99 -37.77
C VAL A 156 17.14 0.41 -37.20
N MET A 157 16.83 1.41 -38.03
CA MET A 157 16.46 2.75 -37.53
C MET A 157 15.20 2.71 -36.66
N TYR A 158 14.21 1.87 -36.98
CA TYR A 158 13.03 1.69 -36.12
C TYR A 158 13.34 1.07 -34.75
N VAL A 159 14.40 0.25 -34.62
CA VAL A 159 14.89 -0.22 -33.31
C VAL A 159 15.43 0.96 -32.49
N PHE A 160 16.19 1.87 -33.13
CA PHE A 160 16.70 3.07 -32.45
C PHE A 160 15.60 4.09 -32.11
N ILE A 161 14.55 4.23 -32.93
CA ILE A 161 13.35 5.03 -32.59
C ILE A 161 12.72 4.47 -31.31
N GLY A 162 12.46 3.15 -31.27
CA GLY A 162 11.90 2.48 -30.10
C GLY A 162 12.78 2.60 -28.84
N LEU A 163 14.11 2.60 -29.00
CA LEU A 163 15.04 2.83 -27.89
C LEU A 163 14.90 4.25 -27.34
N GLY A 164 14.89 5.26 -28.21
CA GLY A 164 14.73 6.66 -27.82
C GLY A 164 13.39 6.91 -27.14
N SER A 165 12.30 6.48 -27.77
CA SER A 165 10.94 6.57 -27.25
C SER A 165 10.79 5.83 -25.91
N GLY A 166 11.35 4.63 -25.78
CA GLY A 166 11.26 3.82 -24.57
C GLY A 166 12.04 4.39 -23.38
N VAL A 167 13.21 5.01 -23.61
CA VAL A 167 13.95 5.72 -22.56
C VAL A 167 13.13 6.90 -22.03
N GLN A 168 12.54 7.70 -22.93
CA GLN A 168 11.73 8.86 -22.56
C GLN A 168 10.42 8.48 -21.88
N ASN A 169 9.64 7.58 -22.49
CA ASN A 169 8.33 7.17 -21.99
C ASN A 169 8.42 6.66 -20.55
N ALA A 170 9.41 5.80 -20.27
CA ALA A 170 9.66 5.28 -18.93
C ALA A 170 10.12 6.36 -17.92
N ALA A 171 10.95 7.31 -18.34
CA ALA A 171 11.46 8.38 -17.47
C ALA A 171 10.37 9.41 -17.12
N TRP A 172 9.68 9.94 -18.14
CA TRP A 172 8.70 11.03 -17.99
C TRP A 172 7.45 10.55 -17.26
N ASN A 173 6.97 9.33 -17.51
CA ASN A 173 5.87 8.75 -16.73
C ASN A 173 6.20 8.60 -15.24
N VAL A 174 7.45 8.32 -14.89
CA VAL A 174 7.87 8.17 -13.48
C VAL A 174 8.13 9.51 -12.81
N TRP A 175 8.71 10.47 -13.52
CA TRP A 175 8.90 11.82 -12.99
C TRP A 175 7.55 12.51 -12.72
N ILE A 176 6.64 12.50 -13.70
CA ILE A 176 5.30 13.09 -13.58
C ILE A 176 4.40 12.24 -12.67
N GLY A 177 4.52 10.90 -12.71
CA GLY A 177 3.73 9.98 -11.88
C GLY A 177 4.01 10.05 -10.38
N ASN A 178 5.09 10.73 -9.97
CA ASN A 178 5.43 11.05 -8.59
C ASN A 178 5.06 12.50 -8.18
N MET A 179 4.55 13.33 -9.08
CA MET A 179 4.11 14.70 -8.76
C MET A 179 2.76 14.71 -8.02
N ALA A 180 2.46 15.85 -7.38
CA ALA A 180 1.10 16.18 -6.99
C ALA A 180 0.18 16.27 -8.22
N ASN A 181 -1.07 15.83 -8.09
CA ASN A 181 -2.07 15.76 -9.17
C ASN A 181 -1.59 14.95 -10.40
N SER A 182 -0.94 13.81 -10.15
CA SER A 182 -0.32 13.00 -11.20
C SER A 182 -1.30 12.35 -12.20
N ASN A 183 -2.59 12.19 -11.87
CA ASN A 183 -3.60 11.75 -12.85
C ASN A 183 -3.79 12.83 -13.93
N GLU A 184 -3.92 14.08 -13.49
CA GLU A 184 -4.15 15.25 -14.32
C GLU A 184 -2.93 15.56 -15.19
N VAL A 185 -1.72 15.61 -14.60
CA VAL A 185 -0.50 15.96 -15.35
C VAL A 185 -0.07 14.83 -16.30
N LEU A 186 -0.25 13.55 -15.95
CA LEU A 186 -0.07 12.45 -16.90
C LEU A 186 -1.15 12.46 -18.00
N GLY A 187 -2.39 12.86 -17.67
CA GLY A 187 -3.45 13.09 -18.64
C GLY A 187 -3.06 14.11 -19.71
N PHE A 188 -2.43 15.22 -19.33
CA PHE A 188 -1.87 16.19 -20.28
C PHE A 188 -0.67 15.64 -21.07
N PHE A 189 0.30 15.00 -20.41
CA PHE A 189 1.46 14.40 -21.08
C PHE A 189 1.05 13.40 -22.18
N HIS A 190 0.17 12.45 -21.85
CA HIS A 190 -0.37 11.49 -22.82
C HIS A 190 -1.34 12.14 -23.80
N GLY A 191 -2.01 13.24 -23.43
CA GLY A 191 -2.84 14.05 -24.31
C GLY A 191 -2.04 14.66 -25.47
N PHE A 192 -0.84 15.19 -25.20
CA PHE A 192 0.05 15.70 -26.25
C PHE A 192 0.58 14.61 -27.20
N TYR A 193 0.82 13.38 -26.71
CA TYR A 193 1.02 12.22 -27.58
C TYR A 193 -0.18 11.99 -28.51
N GLY A 194 -1.40 12.06 -27.98
CA GLY A 194 -2.63 11.91 -28.76
C GLY A 194 -2.78 12.98 -29.84
N VAL A 195 -2.41 14.23 -29.54
CA VAL A 195 -2.37 15.34 -30.52
C VAL A 195 -1.42 15.00 -31.68
N GLY A 196 -0.21 14.53 -31.38
CA GLY A 196 0.74 14.07 -32.41
C GLY A 196 0.17 12.93 -33.26
N ALA A 197 -0.39 11.91 -32.60
CA ALA A 197 -0.99 10.75 -33.25
C ALA A 197 -2.21 11.10 -34.13
N THR A 198 -2.98 12.12 -33.77
CA THR A 198 -4.14 12.58 -34.54
C THR A 198 -3.73 13.40 -35.77
N ILE A 199 -2.67 14.21 -35.66
CA ILE A 199 -2.23 15.12 -36.73
C ILE A 199 -1.38 14.42 -37.80
N SER A 200 -0.47 13.53 -37.40
CA SER A 200 0.53 12.96 -38.31
C SER A 200 -0.04 12.17 -39.50
N PRO A 201 -1.04 11.27 -39.34
CA PRO A 201 -1.64 10.55 -40.47
C PRO A 201 -2.31 11.47 -41.50
N LEU A 202 -2.89 12.60 -41.05
CA LEU A 202 -3.52 13.59 -41.93
C LEU A 202 -2.48 14.34 -42.77
N ILE A 203 -1.33 14.67 -42.17
CA ILE A 203 -0.19 15.29 -42.87
C ILE A 203 0.41 14.29 -43.87
N ALA A 204 0.73 13.07 -43.42
CA ALA A 204 1.30 12.03 -44.28
C ALA A 204 0.41 11.73 -45.49
N THR A 205 -0.89 11.51 -45.26
CA THR A 205 -1.87 11.29 -46.33
C THR A 205 -1.94 12.49 -47.27
N SER A 206 -1.92 13.73 -46.76
CA SER A 206 -2.02 14.92 -47.60
C SER A 206 -0.77 15.16 -48.46
N LEU A 207 0.43 14.98 -47.91
CA LEU A 207 1.68 15.08 -48.66
C LEU A 207 1.72 14.05 -49.81
N ILE A 208 1.42 12.79 -49.51
CA ILE A 208 1.55 11.71 -50.48
C ILE A 208 0.42 11.75 -51.52
N THR A 209 -0.84 11.96 -51.11
CA THR A 209 -2.00 11.86 -52.03
C THR A 209 -2.41 13.17 -52.70
N LYS A 210 -2.12 14.35 -52.12
CA LYS A 210 -2.50 15.65 -52.70
C LYS A 210 -1.32 16.44 -53.27
N ALA A 211 -0.17 16.42 -52.60
CA ALA A 211 1.04 17.07 -53.10
C ALA A 211 1.88 16.16 -54.02
N GLY A 212 1.60 14.86 -54.06
CA GLY A 212 2.30 13.89 -54.90
C GLY A 212 3.73 13.60 -54.42
N TRP A 213 4.01 13.79 -53.14
CA TRP A 213 5.33 13.58 -52.54
C TRP A 213 5.54 12.11 -52.15
N GLU A 214 6.79 11.68 -52.06
CA GLU A 214 7.13 10.32 -51.65
C GLU A 214 7.00 10.10 -50.13
N TRP A 215 6.87 8.84 -49.72
CA TRP A 215 6.62 8.45 -48.33
C TRP A 215 7.65 8.99 -47.32
N TYR A 216 8.92 9.13 -47.75
CA TYR A 216 10.00 9.60 -46.90
C TYR A 216 9.90 11.10 -46.59
N SER A 217 9.12 11.89 -47.34
CA SER A 217 8.98 13.33 -47.09
C SER A 217 8.24 13.67 -45.80
N VAL A 218 7.53 12.71 -45.19
CA VAL A 218 7.00 12.84 -43.82
C VAL A 218 8.14 13.00 -42.81
N TYR A 219 9.28 12.33 -43.03
CA TYR A 219 10.42 12.38 -42.12
C TYR A 219 11.16 13.72 -42.15
N TYR A 220 11.05 14.52 -43.21
CA TYR A 220 11.56 15.90 -43.19
C TYR A 220 10.93 16.73 -42.07
N LEU A 221 9.63 16.58 -41.85
CA LEU A 221 8.90 17.26 -40.78
C LEU A 221 9.24 16.66 -39.41
N LEU A 222 9.33 15.34 -39.30
CA LEU A 222 9.71 14.66 -38.06
C LEU A 222 11.16 14.97 -37.64
N THR A 223 12.11 15.05 -38.57
CA THR A 223 13.49 15.50 -38.31
C THR A 223 13.51 16.93 -37.77
N GLY A 224 12.73 17.85 -38.34
CA GLY A 224 12.57 19.21 -37.80
C GLY A 224 11.99 19.22 -36.38
N ALA A 225 10.94 18.42 -36.14
CA ALA A 225 10.32 18.31 -34.82
C ALA A 225 11.24 17.67 -33.77
N ALA A 226 12.06 16.69 -34.15
CA ALA A 226 13.05 16.04 -33.29
C ALA A 226 14.29 16.92 -33.05
N ALA A 227 14.65 17.81 -33.97
CA ALA A 227 15.69 18.82 -33.74
C ALA A 227 15.25 19.82 -32.66
N ILE A 228 13.98 20.24 -32.70
CA ILE A 228 13.35 21.04 -31.64
C ILE A 228 13.28 20.22 -30.33
N GLU A 229 12.86 18.95 -30.40
CA GLU A 229 12.80 18.05 -29.24
C GLU A 229 14.13 17.94 -28.50
N PHE A 230 15.23 17.71 -29.23
CA PHE A 230 16.57 17.60 -28.67
C PHE A 230 17.04 18.92 -28.04
N ALA A 231 16.94 20.04 -28.76
CA ALA A 231 17.35 21.34 -28.22
C ALA A 231 16.53 21.74 -26.98
N TYR A 232 15.21 21.52 -27.02
CA TYR A 232 14.29 21.86 -25.94
C TYR A 232 14.54 20.97 -24.71
N ALA A 233 14.53 19.64 -24.87
CA ALA A 233 14.73 18.72 -23.75
C ALA A 233 16.12 18.88 -23.10
N VAL A 234 17.20 18.98 -23.91
CA VAL A 234 18.56 19.17 -23.37
C VAL A 234 18.69 20.50 -22.63
N SER A 235 18.09 21.59 -23.12
CA SER A 235 18.10 22.88 -22.41
C SER A 235 17.29 22.86 -21.10
N ALA A 236 16.13 22.19 -21.09
CA ALA A 236 15.26 22.14 -19.91
C ALA A 236 15.79 21.24 -18.78
N PHE A 237 16.45 20.15 -19.13
CA PHE A 237 17.01 19.18 -18.17
C PHE A 237 18.53 19.34 -17.95
N TRP A 238 19.15 20.45 -18.38
CA TRP A 238 20.60 20.67 -18.33
C TRP A 238 21.23 20.54 -16.92
N THR A 239 20.46 20.87 -15.88
CA THR A 239 20.85 20.80 -14.46
C THR A 239 20.56 19.44 -13.80
N GLU A 240 19.80 18.56 -14.45
CA GLU A 240 19.29 17.31 -13.86
C GLU A 240 20.27 16.16 -14.00
N THR A 241 21.45 16.30 -13.37
CA THR A 241 22.59 15.38 -13.48
C THR A 241 22.39 14.07 -12.70
N GLY A 242 23.23 13.07 -13.01
CA GLY A 242 23.26 11.80 -12.27
C GLY A 242 23.65 11.94 -10.80
N SER A 243 24.46 12.94 -10.43
CA SER A 243 24.75 13.22 -9.01
C SER A 243 23.50 13.67 -8.25
N LYS A 244 22.74 14.63 -8.82
CA LYS A 244 21.46 15.08 -8.26
C LYS A 244 20.46 13.93 -8.15
N TYR A 245 20.32 13.12 -9.20
CA TYR A 245 19.43 11.95 -9.20
C TYR A 245 19.78 10.95 -8.09
N ARG A 246 21.08 10.67 -7.87
CA ARG A 246 21.52 9.79 -6.77
C ARG A 246 21.24 10.38 -5.40
N GLN A 247 21.44 11.68 -5.19
CA GLN A 247 21.10 12.37 -3.93
C GLN A 247 19.60 12.29 -3.62
N GLU A 248 18.74 12.60 -4.60
CA GLU A 248 17.27 12.52 -4.47
C GLU A 248 16.78 11.11 -4.04
N HIS A 249 17.50 10.05 -4.41
CA HIS A 249 17.09 8.67 -4.10
C HIS A 249 17.80 8.09 -2.86
N ALA A 250 19.04 8.49 -2.57
CA ALA A 250 19.82 8.01 -1.42
C ALA A 250 19.13 8.30 -0.08
N ALA A 251 18.51 9.48 0.05
CA ALA A 251 17.76 9.87 1.24
C ALA A 251 16.52 8.98 1.52
N SER A 252 16.00 8.25 0.52
CA SER A 252 14.89 7.31 0.74
C SER A 252 15.35 5.95 1.29
N SER A 253 16.58 5.54 0.97
CA SER A 253 17.14 4.22 1.34
C SER A 253 17.65 4.11 2.77
N SER A 254 17.84 5.22 3.50
CA SER A 254 18.25 5.21 4.92
C SER A 254 17.16 4.75 5.90
N SER A 255 15.94 4.52 5.40
CA SER A 255 14.74 4.22 6.23
C SER A 255 14.38 2.73 6.34
N GLY A 256 15.16 1.81 5.75
CA GLY A 256 14.84 0.38 5.74
C GLY A 256 16.08 -0.52 5.79
N SER A 257 16.11 -1.43 6.76
CA SER A 257 17.17 -2.44 6.90
C SER A 257 16.97 -3.62 5.95
N SER A 258 17.26 -3.41 4.66
CA SER A 258 17.36 -4.51 3.68
C SER A 258 18.59 -5.37 3.97
N SER A 259 18.47 -6.70 3.81
CA SER A 259 19.60 -7.63 3.93
C SER A 259 20.68 -7.35 2.88
N THR A 260 21.94 -7.65 3.23
CA THR A 260 23.15 -7.42 2.41
C THR A 260 23.03 -7.93 0.97
N ASP A 261 22.33 -9.05 0.77
CA ASP A 261 22.20 -9.68 -0.55
C ASP A 261 21.20 -8.97 -1.48
N GLU A 262 20.24 -8.22 -0.95
CA GLU A 262 19.28 -7.47 -1.78
C GLU A 262 19.88 -6.17 -2.33
N ALA A 263 20.83 -5.57 -1.60
CA ALA A 263 21.56 -4.38 -2.03
C ALA A 263 22.44 -4.64 -3.27
N ALA A 264 22.82 -5.89 -3.53
CA ALA A 264 23.67 -6.29 -4.65
C ALA A 264 22.91 -6.51 -5.98
N LEU A 265 21.57 -6.53 -5.97
CA LEU A 265 20.78 -6.83 -7.17
C LEU A 265 20.50 -5.57 -8.02
N PRO A 266 20.70 -5.61 -9.35
CA PRO A 266 20.27 -4.54 -10.23
C PRO A 266 18.77 -4.24 -10.05
N GLN A 267 18.41 -2.96 -9.89
CA GLN A 267 17.03 -2.54 -9.57
C GLN A 267 15.97 -3.10 -10.54
N THR A 268 16.33 -3.33 -11.82
CA THR A 268 15.44 -4.00 -12.80
C THR A 268 15.14 -5.46 -12.43
N ARG A 269 16.12 -6.23 -11.94
CA ARG A 269 15.87 -7.60 -11.44
C ARG A 269 15.04 -7.59 -10.16
N LEU A 270 15.24 -6.59 -9.29
CA LEU A 270 14.45 -6.44 -8.06
C LEU A 270 12.99 -6.04 -8.36
N ALA A 271 12.76 -5.10 -9.28
CA ALA A 271 11.43 -4.70 -9.74
C ALA A 271 10.62 -5.87 -10.34
N LEU A 272 11.29 -6.82 -11.01
CA LEU A 272 10.68 -8.03 -11.58
C LEU A 272 10.31 -9.10 -10.54
N ARG A 273 10.72 -8.95 -9.26
CA ARG A 273 10.20 -9.79 -8.15
C ARG A 273 8.82 -9.36 -7.65
N TYR A 274 8.35 -8.17 -8.02
CA TYR A 274 7.06 -7.64 -7.56
C TYR A 274 5.94 -8.06 -8.51
N ASN A 275 4.98 -8.85 -8.04
CA ASN A 275 3.85 -9.32 -8.85
C ASN A 275 2.99 -8.17 -9.41
N VAL A 276 2.99 -6.99 -8.77
CA VAL A 276 2.36 -5.77 -9.31
C VAL A 276 2.99 -5.35 -10.64
N THR A 277 4.32 -5.42 -10.77
CA THR A 277 5.04 -5.13 -12.03
C THR A 277 4.53 -6.02 -13.16
N TRP A 278 4.37 -7.32 -12.90
CA TRP A 278 3.87 -8.28 -13.89
C TRP A 278 2.38 -8.11 -14.21
N ILE A 279 1.52 -7.85 -13.22
CA ILE A 279 0.09 -7.60 -13.46
C ILE A 279 -0.09 -6.34 -14.31
N CYS A 280 0.62 -5.25 -14.00
CA CYS A 280 0.58 -4.02 -14.79
C CYS A 280 1.19 -4.21 -16.19
N ALA A 281 2.30 -4.95 -16.33
CA ALA A 281 2.91 -5.24 -17.63
C ALA A 281 2.01 -6.11 -18.53
N VAL A 282 1.45 -7.21 -18.01
CA VAL A 282 0.56 -8.09 -18.78
C VAL A 282 -0.78 -7.41 -19.09
N PHE A 283 -1.31 -6.58 -18.17
CA PHE A 283 -2.46 -5.73 -18.46
C PHE A 283 -2.16 -4.74 -19.59
N LEU A 284 -1.02 -4.04 -19.56
CA LEU A 284 -0.64 -3.10 -20.61
C LEU A 284 -0.33 -3.79 -21.96
N PHE A 285 0.22 -5.01 -21.95
CA PHE A 285 0.36 -5.83 -23.16
C PHE A 285 -0.99 -6.12 -23.83
N VAL A 286 -2.03 -6.46 -23.06
CA VAL A 286 -3.38 -6.65 -23.63
C VAL A 286 -4.00 -5.31 -24.06
N TYR A 287 -3.87 -4.25 -23.25
CA TYR A 287 -4.39 -2.91 -23.55
C TYR A 287 -3.77 -2.31 -24.83
N GLY A 288 -2.44 -2.27 -24.95
CA GLY A 288 -1.74 -1.77 -26.14
C GLY A 288 -2.03 -2.63 -27.37
N GLY A 289 -2.25 -3.93 -27.16
CA GLY A 289 -2.81 -4.83 -28.16
C GLY A 289 -4.17 -4.37 -28.69
N VAL A 290 -5.10 -3.98 -27.82
CA VAL A 290 -6.41 -3.42 -28.22
C VAL A 290 -6.25 -2.06 -28.91
N GLU A 291 -5.51 -1.13 -28.29
CA GLU A 291 -5.33 0.26 -28.76
C GLU A 291 -4.81 0.30 -30.21
N VAL A 292 -3.73 -0.45 -30.51
CA VAL A 292 -3.14 -0.49 -31.85
C VAL A 292 -3.93 -1.37 -32.81
N SER A 293 -4.57 -2.46 -32.35
CA SER A 293 -5.39 -3.32 -33.23
C SER A 293 -6.67 -2.62 -33.69
N ILE A 294 -7.25 -1.74 -32.86
CA ILE A 294 -8.37 -0.88 -33.28
C ILE A 294 -7.85 0.15 -34.29
N GLY A 295 -6.84 0.97 -33.91
CA GLY A 295 -6.29 2.01 -34.77
C GLY A 295 -5.95 1.52 -36.18
N GLY A 296 -5.11 0.49 -36.28
CA GLY A 296 -4.63 -0.04 -37.56
C GLY A 296 -5.67 -0.74 -38.45
N TRP A 297 -6.84 -1.12 -37.92
CA TRP A 297 -7.85 -1.86 -38.69
C TRP A 297 -9.19 -1.11 -38.91
N ILE A 298 -9.43 0.04 -38.25
CA ILE A 298 -10.64 0.86 -38.48
C ILE A 298 -10.86 1.13 -39.97
N VAL A 299 -9.86 1.65 -40.69
CA VAL A 299 -10.02 2.06 -42.10
C VAL A 299 -10.40 0.87 -42.98
N VAL A 300 -9.79 -0.30 -42.73
CA VAL A 300 -10.05 -1.54 -43.47
C VAL A 300 -11.45 -2.08 -43.19
N PHE A 301 -11.88 -2.09 -41.91
CA PHE A 301 -13.22 -2.50 -41.52
C PHE A 301 -14.30 -1.55 -42.07
N MET A 302 -14.09 -0.24 -41.93
CA MET A 302 -15.04 0.78 -42.38
C MET A 302 -15.21 0.76 -43.91
N THR A 303 -14.13 0.54 -44.65
CA THR A 303 -14.17 0.41 -46.11
C THR A 303 -14.81 -0.91 -46.56
N ARG A 304 -14.38 -2.06 -46.00
CA ARG A 304 -14.79 -3.40 -46.48
C ARG A 304 -16.10 -3.93 -45.88
N VAL A 305 -16.46 -3.53 -44.66
CA VAL A 305 -17.58 -4.08 -43.87
C VAL A 305 -18.67 -3.04 -43.56
N ARG A 306 -18.36 -1.74 -43.69
CA ARG A 306 -19.35 -0.64 -43.60
C ARG A 306 -19.50 0.15 -44.92
N HIS A 307 -18.82 -0.27 -45.98
CA HIS A 307 -18.88 0.30 -47.33
C HIS A 307 -18.61 1.81 -47.40
N GLY A 308 -17.78 2.34 -46.50
CA GLY A 308 -17.35 3.74 -46.50
C GLY A 308 -16.37 4.06 -47.64
N SER A 309 -16.38 5.30 -48.10
CA SER A 309 -15.33 5.81 -48.99
C SER A 309 -13.99 5.88 -48.25
N ALA A 310 -12.87 5.81 -48.96
CA ALA A 310 -11.53 5.82 -48.36
C ALA A 310 -11.31 7.05 -47.43
N PHE A 311 -11.73 8.24 -47.87
CA PHE A 311 -11.65 9.46 -47.07
C PHE A 311 -12.52 9.40 -45.80
N ALA A 312 -13.78 8.95 -45.91
CA ALA A 312 -14.67 8.83 -44.76
C ALA A 312 -14.18 7.77 -43.76
N SER A 313 -13.63 6.66 -44.24
CA SER A 313 -13.04 5.60 -43.42
C SER A 313 -11.78 6.08 -42.68
N GLY A 314 -10.94 6.91 -43.30
CA GLY A 314 -9.81 7.57 -42.64
C GLY A 314 -10.26 8.56 -41.56
N MET A 315 -11.33 9.33 -41.80
CA MET A 315 -11.91 10.21 -40.78
C MET A 315 -12.40 9.47 -39.53
N ALA A 316 -12.79 8.19 -39.65
CA ALA A 316 -13.16 7.37 -38.49
C ALA A 316 -11.93 6.94 -37.66
N GLU A 317 -10.78 6.71 -38.28
CA GLU A 317 -9.50 6.48 -37.57
C GLU A 317 -9.04 7.76 -36.86
N THR A 318 -9.14 8.91 -37.54
CA THR A 318 -8.89 10.23 -36.91
C THR A 318 -9.83 10.45 -35.71
N GLY A 319 -11.09 10.01 -35.81
CA GLY A 319 -12.06 10.05 -34.70
C GLY A 319 -11.65 9.21 -33.49
N PHE A 320 -11.07 8.03 -33.70
CA PHE A 320 -10.53 7.18 -32.62
C PHE A 320 -9.35 7.83 -31.88
N TRP A 321 -8.35 8.34 -32.63
CA TRP A 321 -7.19 9.03 -32.03
C TRP A 321 -7.56 10.36 -31.37
N LEU A 322 -8.49 11.12 -31.95
CA LEU A 322 -9.08 12.31 -31.31
C LEU A 322 -9.86 11.93 -30.04
N GLY A 323 -10.58 10.80 -30.07
CA GLY A 323 -11.21 10.19 -28.91
C GLY A 323 -10.21 9.95 -27.78
N ILE A 324 -9.14 9.19 -28.04
CA ILE A 324 -8.02 8.94 -27.10
C ILE A 324 -7.47 10.26 -26.53
N THR A 325 -7.27 11.26 -27.39
CA THR A 325 -6.75 12.58 -27.03
C THR A 325 -7.66 13.33 -26.05
N VAL A 326 -8.95 13.44 -26.38
CA VAL A 326 -9.95 14.10 -25.52
C VAL A 326 -10.17 13.31 -24.23
N GLY A 327 -10.15 11.98 -24.30
CA GLY A 327 -10.21 11.09 -23.13
C GLY A 327 -9.08 11.38 -22.15
N ARG A 328 -7.83 11.47 -22.64
CA ARG A 328 -6.64 11.79 -21.84
C ARG A 328 -6.72 13.15 -21.15
N PHE A 329 -7.19 14.19 -21.83
CA PHE A 329 -7.39 15.51 -21.23
C PHE A 329 -8.58 15.59 -20.25
N VAL A 330 -9.69 14.87 -20.49
CA VAL A 330 -10.92 14.97 -19.69
C VAL A 330 -10.96 13.97 -18.53
N LEU A 331 -10.79 12.67 -18.81
CA LEU A 331 -10.90 11.62 -17.80
C LEU A 331 -9.75 11.64 -16.79
N GLY A 332 -8.65 12.36 -17.07
CA GLY A 332 -7.59 12.65 -16.10
C GLY A 332 -8.10 13.37 -14.83
N PHE A 333 -9.10 14.25 -14.96
CA PHE A 333 -9.75 14.95 -13.83
C PHE A 333 -10.89 14.15 -13.19
N VAL A 334 -11.44 13.16 -13.90
CA VAL A 334 -12.53 12.30 -13.40
C VAL A 334 -11.96 11.16 -12.55
N SER A 335 -10.92 10.50 -13.05
CA SER A 335 -10.31 9.30 -12.46
C SER A 335 -9.89 9.42 -10.98
N PRO A 336 -9.30 10.53 -10.48
CA PRO A 336 -9.00 10.66 -9.06
C PRO A 336 -10.25 10.76 -8.16
N ARG A 337 -11.36 11.32 -8.65
CA ARG A 337 -12.58 11.56 -7.86
C ARG A 337 -13.32 10.25 -7.55
N ILE A 338 -13.38 9.34 -8.52
CA ILE A 338 -13.97 8.00 -8.38
C ILE A 338 -12.95 6.91 -7.95
N GLY A 339 -11.64 7.20 -8.06
CA GLY A 339 -10.55 6.34 -7.64
C GLY A 339 -10.06 5.40 -8.75
N GLU A 340 -8.75 5.42 -9.03
CA GLU A 340 -8.20 4.97 -10.33
C GLU A 340 -8.52 3.50 -10.69
N LYS A 341 -8.60 2.61 -9.69
CA LYS A 341 -8.96 1.20 -9.92
C LYS A 341 -10.41 1.01 -10.38
N LEU A 342 -11.36 1.77 -9.82
CA LEU A 342 -12.75 1.73 -10.26
C LEU A 342 -12.90 2.41 -11.63
N SER A 343 -12.20 3.53 -11.84
CA SER A 343 -12.18 4.27 -13.11
C SER A 343 -11.84 3.37 -14.29
N ILE A 344 -10.69 2.69 -14.24
CA ILE A 344 -10.25 1.81 -15.35
C ILE A 344 -11.22 0.65 -15.58
N ALA A 345 -11.77 0.04 -14.51
CA ALA A 345 -12.76 -1.02 -14.66
C ALA A 345 -14.04 -0.52 -15.37
N VAL A 346 -14.55 0.65 -14.97
CA VAL A 346 -15.72 1.29 -15.59
C VAL A 346 -15.45 1.71 -17.04
N TYR A 347 -14.27 2.25 -17.34
CA TYR A 347 -13.90 2.63 -18.70
C TYR A 347 -13.78 1.41 -19.63
N ILE A 348 -13.24 0.28 -19.16
CA ILE A 348 -13.21 -0.97 -19.94
C ILE A 348 -14.63 -1.50 -20.18
N VAL A 349 -15.53 -1.43 -19.18
CA VAL A 349 -16.95 -1.83 -19.36
C VAL A 349 -17.65 -0.95 -20.39
N PHE A 350 -17.42 0.37 -20.39
CA PHE A 350 -17.93 1.26 -21.45
C PHE A 350 -17.31 0.95 -22.82
N ALA A 351 -16.00 0.69 -22.90
CA ALA A 351 -15.35 0.28 -24.14
C ALA A 351 -15.94 -1.04 -24.69
N ILE A 352 -16.21 -2.04 -23.84
CA ILE A 352 -16.89 -3.29 -24.24
C ILE A 352 -18.30 -3.01 -24.79
N ALA A 353 -19.08 -2.16 -24.11
CA ALA A 353 -20.43 -1.80 -24.56
C ALA A 353 -20.44 -1.04 -25.91
N LEU A 354 -19.44 -0.18 -26.13
CA LEU A 354 -19.29 0.59 -27.37
C LEU A 354 -18.70 -0.24 -28.52
N GLU A 355 -17.82 -1.20 -28.24
CA GLU A 355 -17.32 -2.15 -29.24
C GLU A 355 -18.42 -3.15 -29.64
N LEU A 356 -19.27 -3.58 -28.70
CA LEU A 356 -20.51 -4.32 -29.01
C LEU A 356 -21.44 -3.50 -29.92
N LEU A 357 -21.61 -2.19 -29.66
CA LEU A 357 -22.39 -1.30 -30.51
C LEU A 357 -21.75 -1.15 -31.91
N PHE A 358 -20.42 -0.98 -31.98
CA PHE A 358 -19.67 -0.88 -33.22
C PHE A 358 -19.82 -2.14 -34.08
N TRP A 359 -19.72 -3.32 -33.47
CA TRP A 359 -19.86 -4.63 -34.11
C TRP A 359 -21.29 -4.87 -34.63
N LEU A 360 -22.28 -4.77 -33.74
CA LEU A 360 -23.62 -5.28 -33.95
C LEU A 360 -24.52 -4.33 -34.74
N VAL A 361 -24.22 -3.04 -34.82
CA VAL A 361 -25.01 -2.07 -35.61
C VAL A 361 -24.34 -1.80 -36.97
N PRO A 362 -24.88 -2.32 -38.09
CA PRO A 362 -24.31 -2.15 -39.42
C PRO A 362 -24.65 -0.77 -40.03
N LYS A 363 -24.24 0.31 -39.38
CA LYS A 363 -24.43 1.69 -39.85
C LYS A 363 -23.13 2.47 -39.71
N PHE A 364 -22.59 2.95 -40.83
CA PHE A 364 -21.30 3.65 -40.89
C PHE A 364 -21.15 4.78 -39.86
N ILE A 365 -22.14 5.67 -39.74
CA ILE A 365 -22.09 6.80 -38.80
C ILE A 365 -22.09 6.31 -37.34
N VAL A 366 -22.84 5.26 -37.02
CA VAL A 366 -22.86 4.68 -35.67
C VAL A 366 -21.51 4.05 -35.33
N SER A 367 -20.91 3.31 -36.26
CA SER A 367 -19.55 2.77 -36.09
C SER A 367 -18.51 3.90 -35.91
N ALA A 368 -18.55 4.97 -36.71
CA ALA A 368 -17.63 6.10 -36.58
C ALA A 368 -17.72 6.80 -35.20
N ILE A 369 -18.94 7.02 -34.70
CA ILE A 369 -19.17 7.61 -33.36
C ILE A 369 -18.75 6.63 -32.26
N ALA A 370 -19.16 5.36 -32.37
CA ALA A 370 -18.87 4.33 -31.37
C ALA A 370 -17.36 4.15 -31.15
N VAL A 371 -16.57 4.03 -32.23
CA VAL A 371 -15.11 3.86 -32.08
C VAL A 371 -14.41 5.12 -31.56
N SER A 372 -14.90 6.31 -31.91
CA SER A 372 -14.42 7.57 -31.31
C SER A 372 -14.63 7.58 -29.79
N LEU A 373 -15.76 7.03 -29.31
CA LEU A 373 -16.05 6.89 -27.89
C LEU A 373 -15.28 5.72 -27.23
N VAL A 374 -15.00 4.62 -27.94
CA VAL A 374 -14.06 3.57 -27.46
C VAL A 374 -12.69 4.21 -27.20
N GLY A 375 -12.18 4.99 -28.14
CA GLY A 375 -10.93 5.74 -27.98
C GLY A 375 -10.94 6.63 -26.73
N PHE A 376 -12.03 7.39 -26.52
CA PHE A 376 -12.20 8.23 -25.33
C PHE A 376 -12.07 7.47 -24.01
N PHE A 377 -12.68 6.29 -23.88
CA PHE A 377 -12.57 5.48 -22.65
C PHE A 377 -11.23 4.73 -22.54
N LEU A 378 -10.62 4.32 -23.66
CA LEU A 378 -9.29 3.70 -23.63
C LEU A 378 -8.21 4.70 -23.21
N GLY A 379 -8.29 5.96 -23.65
CA GLY A 379 -7.19 6.92 -23.59
C GLY A 379 -6.51 7.08 -22.22
N THR A 380 -7.26 7.08 -21.11
CA THR A 380 -6.69 7.22 -19.75
C THR A 380 -6.24 5.92 -19.08
N ILE A 381 -6.41 4.76 -19.72
CA ILE A 381 -6.06 3.49 -19.10
C ILE A 381 -4.55 3.40 -18.86
N PHE A 382 -3.70 3.71 -19.85
CA PHE A 382 -2.24 3.70 -19.68
C PHE A 382 -1.76 4.61 -18.52
N PRO A 383 -2.06 5.93 -18.50
CA PRO A 383 -1.63 6.79 -17.39
C PRO A 383 -2.24 6.38 -16.03
N GLY A 384 -3.47 5.88 -16.00
CA GLY A 384 -4.08 5.37 -14.76
C GLY A 384 -3.36 4.13 -14.20
N VAL A 385 -2.85 3.23 -15.07
CA VAL A 385 -1.99 2.10 -14.66
C VAL A 385 -0.65 2.60 -14.10
N VAL A 386 -0.05 3.62 -14.71
CA VAL A 386 1.16 4.27 -14.17
C VAL A 386 0.91 4.84 -12.77
N VAL A 387 -0.19 5.57 -12.55
CA VAL A 387 -0.58 6.12 -11.23
C VAL A 387 -0.94 5.04 -10.20
N VAL A 388 -1.44 3.89 -10.64
CA VAL A 388 -1.62 2.72 -9.76
C VAL A 388 -0.27 2.08 -9.44
N SER A 389 0.67 2.05 -10.38
CA SER A 389 2.01 1.47 -10.19
C SER A 389 2.89 2.30 -9.25
N THR A 390 2.96 3.63 -9.43
CA THR A 390 3.75 4.53 -8.55
C THR A 390 3.20 4.64 -7.12
N ARG A 391 1.95 4.22 -6.88
CA ARG A 391 1.34 4.14 -5.54
C ARG A 391 1.23 2.71 -4.99
N LEU A 392 1.85 1.72 -5.63
CA LEU A 392 1.93 0.32 -5.16
C LEU A 392 3.35 -0.26 -5.10
N LEU A 393 4.34 0.42 -5.70
CA LEU A 393 5.74 0.01 -5.69
C LEU A 393 6.60 0.97 -4.85
N PRO A 394 7.80 0.55 -4.40
CA PRO A 394 8.81 1.43 -3.83
C PRO A 394 9.37 2.44 -4.85
N LYS A 395 9.61 3.70 -4.44
CA LYS A 395 10.10 4.80 -5.30
C LYS A 395 11.30 4.41 -6.16
N ASN A 396 12.29 3.75 -5.56
CA ASN A 396 13.53 3.29 -6.21
C ASN A 396 13.33 2.21 -7.29
N LEU A 397 12.14 1.62 -7.41
CA LEU A 397 11.81 0.62 -8.43
C LEU A 397 10.91 1.17 -9.56
N HIS A 398 10.40 2.40 -9.44
CA HIS A 398 9.43 2.97 -10.41
C HIS A 398 9.98 2.99 -11.84
N VAL A 399 11.20 3.52 -12.06
CA VAL A 399 11.83 3.65 -13.40
C VAL A 399 11.92 2.31 -14.11
N ALA A 400 12.32 1.26 -13.39
CA ALA A 400 12.47 -0.07 -13.97
C ALA A 400 11.12 -0.76 -14.21
N ALA A 401 10.20 -0.72 -13.23
CA ALA A 401 8.91 -1.40 -13.33
C ALA A 401 8.02 -0.78 -14.42
N ILE A 402 7.95 0.55 -14.50
CA ILE A 402 7.12 1.25 -15.48
C ILE A 402 7.77 1.21 -16.87
N GLY A 403 9.10 1.23 -16.97
CA GLY A 403 9.79 0.98 -18.25
C GLY A 403 9.56 -0.42 -18.80
N PHE A 404 9.59 -1.45 -17.94
CA PHE A 404 9.27 -2.81 -18.31
C PHE A 404 7.79 -2.96 -18.75
N ALA A 405 6.85 -2.36 -18.00
CA ALA A 405 5.43 -2.40 -18.34
C ALA A 405 5.11 -1.62 -19.64
N ALA A 406 5.82 -0.52 -19.92
CA ALA A 406 5.72 0.21 -21.19
C ALA A 406 6.25 -0.62 -22.37
N ALA A 407 7.38 -1.32 -22.20
CA ALA A 407 7.90 -2.24 -23.23
C ALA A 407 6.91 -3.39 -23.51
N PHE A 408 6.24 -3.92 -22.48
CA PHE A 408 5.14 -4.87 -22.66
C PHE A 408 3.94 -4.28 -23.43
N SER A 409 3.57 -3.03 -23.17
CA SER A 409 2.53 -2.32 -23.95
C SER A 409 2.85 -2.29 -25.45
N MET A 410 4.11 -1.97 -25.80
CA MET A 410 4.58 -1.96 -27.20
C MET A 410 4.66 -3.38 -27.79
N GLY A 411 5.05 -4.38 -26.99
CA GLY A 411 5.02 -5.79 -27.42
C GLY A 411 3.61 -6.25 -27.78
N GLY A 412 2.60 -5.82 -27.00
CA GLY A 412 1.20 -6.02 -27.32
C GLY A 412 0.79 -5.35 -28.63
N GLY A 413 1.15 -4.07 -28.78
CA GLY A 413 0.93 -3.29 -29.99
C GLY A 413 1.60 -3.84 -31.26
N ALA A 414 2.66 -4.64 -31.12
CA ALA A 414 3.28 -5.34 -32.26
C ALA A 414 2.65 -6.72 -32.52
N VAL A 415 2.41 -7.52 -31.48
CA VAL A 415 1.95 -8.92 -31.61
C VAL A 415 0.49 -9.01 -32.02
N PHE A 416 -0.40 -8.23 -31.39
CA PHE A 416 -1.84 -8.39 -31.63
C PHE A 416 -2.26 -7.96 -33.05
N PRO A 417 -1.91 -6.77 -33.59
CA PRO A 417 -2.35 -6.37 -34.93
C PRO A 417 -1.89 -7.33 -36.04
N PHE A 418 -0.73 -7.97 -35.89
CA PHE A 418 -0.23 -9.00 -36.79
C PHE A 418 -1.07 -10.28 -36.73
N MET A 419 -1.29 -10.83 -35.53
CA MET A 419 -2.13 -12.02 -35.33
C MET A 419 -3.57 -11.79 -35.81
N VAL A 420 -4.13 -10.63 -35.44
CA VAL A 420 -5.46 -10.15 -35.81
C VAL A 420 -5.59 -10.02 -37.33
N GLY A 421 -4.58 -9.48 -38.01
CA GLY A 421 -4.51 -9.40 -39.47
C GLY A 421 -4.43 -10.75 -40.18
N ALA A 422 -3.60 -11.67 -39.69
CA ALA A 422 -3.49 -13.03 -40.23
C ALA A 422 -4.82 -13.80 -40.14
N ILE A 423 -5.54 -13.67 -39.01
CA ILE A 423 -6.88 -14.25 -38.85
C ILE A 423 -7.89 -13.58 -39.79
N ALA A 424 -7.86 -12.24 -39.91
CA ALA A 424 -8.75 -11.50 -40.81
C ALA A 424 -8.51 -11.81 -42.29
N GLN A 425 -7.29 -12.17 -42.69
CA GLN A 425 -6.98 -12.66 -44.04
C GLN A 425 -7.57 -14.04 -44.31
N ALA A 426 -7.59 -14.94 -43.31
CA ALA A 426 -8.09 -16.30 -43.44
C ALA A 426 -9.61 -16.46 -43.23
N LYS A 427 -10.24 -15.59 -42.43
CA LYS A 427 -11.66 -15.70 -42.01
C LYS A 427 -12.50 -14.44 -42.23
N GLY A 428 -11.92 -13.38 -42.81
CA GLY A 428 -12.59 -12.13 -43.11
C GLY A 428 -12.51 -11.09 -41.99
N VAL A 429 -12.57 -9.81 -42.38
CA VAL A 429 -12.39 -8.63 -41.51
C VAL A 429 -13.47 -8.48 -40.43
N THR A 430 -14.54 -9.28 -40.48
CA THR A 430 -15.56 -9.37 -39.42
C THR A 430 -15.07 -10.06 -38.15
N THR A 431 -14.02 -10.89 -38.20
CA THR A 431 -13.52 -11.61 -36.99
C THR A 431 -12.74 -10.73 -36.03
N LEU A 432 -12.36 -9.50 -36.41
CA LEU A 432 -11.66 -8.55 -35.54
C LEU A 432 -12.44 -8.30 -34.24
N GLN A 433 -13.75 -8.08 -34.36
CA GLN A 433 -14.63 -7.61 -33.30
C GLN A 433 -14.76 -8.55 -32.10
N PRO A 434 -15.07 -9.85 -32.25
CA PRO A 434 -15.09 -10.77 -31.11
C PRO A 434 -13.71 -10.97 -30.47
N ILE A 435 -12.60 -10.77 -31.21
CA ILE A 435 -11.24 -10.84 -30.64
C ILE A 435 -10.98 -9.63 -29.75
N LEU A 436 -11.32 -8.42 -30.20
CA LEU A 436 -11.17 -7.18 -29.43
C LEU A 436 -12.02 -7.20 -28.15
N LEU A 437 -13.26 -7.69 -28.24
CA LEU A 437 -14.14 -7.88 -27.08
C LEU A 437 -13.57 -8.90 -26.08
N ALA A 438 -13.00 -10.01 -26.55
CA ALA A 438 -12.33 -10.98 -25.69
C ALA A 438 -11.08 -10.38 -25.02
N MET A 439 -10.28 -9.59 -25.74
CA MET A 439 -9.11 -8.90 -25.18
C MET A 439 -9.51 -7.86 -24.11
N LEU A 440 -10.57 -7.07 -24.34
CA LEU A 440 -11.10 -6.15 -23.33
C LEU A 440 -11.62 -6.87 -22.08
N ALA A 441 -12.34 -8.00 -22.25
CA ALA A 441 -12.80 -8.81 -21.13
C ALA A 441 -11.63 -9.44 -20.34
N VAL A 442 -10.57 -9.90 -21.03
CA VAL A 442 -9.34 -10.38 -20.40
C VAL A 442 -8.61 -9.25 -19.66
N ALA A 443 -8.54 -8.04 -20.22
CA ALA A 443 -7.96 -6.88 -19.55
C ALA A 443 -8.72 -6.52 -18.26
N LEU A 444 -10.07 -6.50 -18.31
CA LEU A 444 -10.91 -6.30 -17.12
C LEU A 444 -10.67 -7.39 -16.06
N GLY A 445 -10.54 -8.65 -16.50
CA GLY A 445 -10.19 -9.78 -15.63
C GLY A 445 -8.84 -9.59 -14.94
N ILE A 446 -7.77 -9.26 -15.69
CA ILE A 446 -6.43 -8.98 -15.14
C ILE A 446 -6.49 -7.82 -14.12
N TRP A 447 -7.26 -6.77 -14.43
CA TRP A 447 -7.42 -5.61 -13.55
C TRP A 447 -8.16 -5.93 -12.24
N ALA A 448 -9.09 -6.90 -12.27
CA ALA A 448 -9.80 -7.38 -11.07
C ALA A 448 -8.89 -8.11 -10.07
N MET A 449 -7.66 -8.50 -10.45
CA MET A 449 -6.71 -9.19 -9.55
C MET A 449 -5.85 -8.24 -8.69
N VAL A 450 -6.03 -6.92 -8.77
CA VAL A 450 -5.31 -5.92 -7.95
C VAL A 450 -6.05 -5.59 -6.63
N PHE A 451 -6.90 -6.48 -6.10
CA PHE A 451 -7.82 -6.20 -4.98
C PHE A 451 -7.48 -6.98 -3.68
N ARG A 452 -7.96 -6.48 -2.53
CA ARG A 452 -7.85 -7.15 -1.22
C ARG A 452 -8.90 -8.25 -1.04
N ALA A 453 -8.66 -9.15 -0.09
CA ALA A 453 -9.63 -10.16 0.35
C ALA A 453 -10.90 -9.48 0.90
N PRO A 454 -12.10 -9.78 0.38
CA PRO A 454 -13.34 -9.14 0.85
C PRO A 454 -13.73 -9.40 2.32
N TRP A 455 -13.13 -10.41 2.97
CA TRP A 455 -13.32 -10.78 4.38
C TRP A 455 -13.33 -9.58 5.33
N TYR A 456 -12.45 -8.59 5.10
CA TYR A 456 -12.31 -7.40 5.94
C TYR A 456 -13.58 -6.56 6.08
N GLN A 457 -14.53 -6.63 5.15
CA GLN A 457 -15.75 -5.83 5.22
C GLN A 457 -16.65 -6.16 6.42
N ILE A 458 -16.51 -7.35 7.04
CA ILE A 458 -17.24 -7.72 8.26
C ILE A 458 -16.84 -6.91 9.51
N LEU A 459 -15.74 -6.15 9.41
CA LEU A 459 -15.20 -5.30 10.48
C LEU A 459 -15.58 -3.82 10.28
N ALA A 460 -16.62 -3.55 9.49
CA ALA A 460 -17.32 -2.27 9.41
C ALA A 460 -18.64 -2.40 10.19
N LEU A 461 -18.74 -1.67 11.31
CA LEU A 461 -19.82 -1.82 12.30
C LEU A 461 -20.50 -0.46 12.55
N PRO A 462 -21.85 -0.37 12.55
CA PRO A 462 -22.83 -1.45 12.40
C PRO A 462 -22.90 -2.08 11.00
N ASP A 463 -22.53 -1.32 9.96
CA ASP A 463 -22.61 -1.79 8.57
C ASP A 463 -21.50 -1.21 7.69
N HIS A 464 -21.48 -1.64 6.43
CA HIS A 464 -20.45 -1.32 5.44
C HIS A 464 -20.21 0.18 5.15
N ARG A 465 -21.06 1.10 5.65
CA ARG A 465 -20.79 2.56 5.62
C ARG A 465 -19.71 2.98 6.62
N PHE A 466 -19.57 2.25 7.74
CA PHE A 466 -18.71 2.57 8.88
C PHE A 466 -17.32 1.94 8.72
N GLN A 467 -16.54 2.46 7.77
CA GLN A 467 -15.26 1.87 7.36
C GLN A 467 -14.10 2.25 8.31
N SER A 468 -13.51 1.26 8.98
CA SER A 468 -12.27 1.42 9.73
C SER A 468 -11.03 1.26 8.84
N PRO A 469 -9.82 1.64 9.28
CA PRO A 469 -8.57 1.23 8.63
C PRO A 469 -8.34 -0.29 8.63
N MET A 470 -9.15 -1.08 9.35
CA MET A 470 -9.09 -2.54 9.29
C MET A 470 -9.99 -3.08 8.18
N SER A 471 -11.21 -2.53 8.01
CA SER A 471 -12.18 -3.00 7.02
C SER A 471 -11.94 -2.49 5.59
N GLU A 472 -11.30 -1.33 5.43
CA GLU A 472 -11.04 -0.71 4.12
C GLU A 472 -10.18 -1.62 3.20
N LEU A 473 -10.74 -1.93 2.02
CA LEU A 473 -10.12 -2.81 1.03
C LEU A 473 -9.12 -2.07 0.12
N ASN A 474 -9.28 -0.75 -0.07
CA ASN A 474 -8.39 0.05 -0.91
C ASN A 474 -7.12 0.44 -0.14
N PRO A 475 -5.91 -0.01 -0.55
CA PRO A 475 -4.67 0.28 0.18
C PRO A 475 -4.38 1.78 0.36
N LYS A 476 -4.80 2.64 -0.58
CA LYS A 476 -4.58 4.09 -0.54
C LYS A 476 -5.44 4.73 0.55
N ARG A 477 -6.77 4.58 0.44
CA ARG A 477 -7.75 5.01 1.46
C ARG A 477 -7.46 4.42 2.83
N ARG A 478 -6.95 3.20 2.90
CA ARG A 478 -6.55 2.57 4.16
C ARG A 478 -5.37 3.30 4.83
N VAL A 479 -4.36 3.68 4.07
CA VAL A 479 -3.22 4.49 4.57
C VAL A 479 -3.67 5.92 4.92
N GLU A 480 -4.57 6.51 4.13
CA GLU A 480 -5.17 7.82 4.41
C GLU A 480 -5.98 7.80 5.72
N ARG A 481 -6.92 6.86 5.87
CA ARG A 481 -7.69 6.62 7.11
C ARG A 481 -6.79 6.35 8.32
N ALA A 482 -5.76 5.52 8.16
CA ALA A 482 -4.80 5.26 9.23
C ALA A 482 -4.05 6.53 9.65
N LYS A 483 -3.54 7.32 8.69
CA LYS A 483 -2.88 8.62 8.95
C LYS A 483 -3.80 9.62 9.65
N ASN A 484 -5.09 9.65 9.30
CA ASN A 484 -6.07 10.55 9.90
C ASN A 484 -6.34 10.23 11.38
N LEU A 485 -6.28 8.95 11.78
CA LEU A 485 -6.49 8.53 13.17
C LEU A 485 -5.19 8.50 14.01
N ALA A 486 -4.02 8.41 13.37
CA ALA A 486 -2.73 8.12 14.01
C ALA A 486 -2.31 9.13 15.10
N SER A 487 -2.72 10.40 14.99
CA SER A 487 -2.37 11.43 15.99
C SER A 487 -2.93 11.14 17.38
N ALA A 488 -4.07 10.44 17.48
CA ALA A 488 -4.67 10.04 18.74
C ALA A 488 -3.95 8.82 19.38
N TYR A 489 -3.43 7.91 18.55
CA TYR A 489 -2.70 6.71 18.97
C TYR A 489 -1.19 6.94 19.20
N ALA A 490 -0.69 8.15 18.93
CA ALA A 490 0.71 8.50 19.16
C ALA A 490 1.03 8.50 20.66
N LEU A 491 2.21 7.98 21.05
CA LEU A 491 2.64 7.90 22.45
C LEU A 491 2.62 9.29 23.14
N SER A 492 2.99 10.35 22.43
CA SER A 492 2.95 11.75 22.91
C SER A 492 1.55 12.33 23.13
N SER A 493 0.50 11.66 22.62
CA SER A 493 -0.90 11.93 22.94
C SER A 493 -1.38 11.06 24.10
N LEU A 494 -1.11 9.75 24.04
CA LEU A 494 -1.54 8.76 25.02
C LEU A 494 -0.98 9.03 26.43
N ILE A 495 0.31 9.44 26.54
CA ILE A 495 0.96 9.74 27.82
C ILE A 495 0.28 10.89 28.58
N LYS A 496 -0.49 11.75 27.92
CA LYS A 496 -1.30 12.80 28.57
C LYS A 496 -2.51 12.25 29.32
N SER A 497 -2.91 11.02 29.02
CA SER A 497 -3.98 10.30 29.73
C SER A 497 -3.44 9.42 30.87
N GLU A 498 -2.11 9.40 31.10
CA GLU A 498 -1.45 8.46 32.01
C GLU A 498 -2.04 8.48 33.42
N ALA A 499 -2.29 9.66 34.00
CA ALA A 499 -2.87 9.81 35.34
C ALA A 499 -4.30 9.23 35.48
N HIS A 500 -5.04 9.11 34.37
CA HIS A 500 -6.36 8.47 34.36
C HIS A 500 -6.26 6.94 34.22
N ILE A 501 -5.23 6.47 33.51
CA ILE A 501 -4.83 5.05 33.55
C ILE A 501 -4.40 4.70 34.98
N ASP A 502 -3.61 5.55 35.65
CA ASP A 502 -3.23 5.37 37.06
C ASP A 502 -4.43 5.29 38.00
N SER A 503 -5.40 6.19 37.85
CA SER A 503 -6.66 6.15 38.62
C SER A 503 -7.42 4.82 38.41
N THR A 504 -7.33 4.26 37.20
CA THR A 504 -7.96 2.97 36.85
C THR A 504 -7.17 1.77 37.40
N ILE A 505 -5.83 1.85 37.45
CA ILE A 505 -4.96 0.86 38.10
C ILE A 505 -5.13 0.91 39.63
N GLN A 506 -5.24 2.10 40.23
CA GLN A 506 -5.53 2.28 41.66
C GLN A 506 -6.87 1.66 42.05
N LEU A 507 -7.93 1.86 41.24
CA LEU A 507 -9.22 1.22 41.47
C LEU A 507 -9.16 -0.31 41.30
N LEU A 508 -8.35 -0.83 40.37
CA LEU A 508 -8.08 -2.27 40.28
C LEU A 508 -7.36 -2.78 41.54
N CYS A 509 -6.32 -2.09 42.02
CA CYS A 509 -5.63 -2.41 43.26
C CYS A 509 -6.60 -2.40 44.47
N GLN A 510 -7.43 -1.37 44.61
CA GLN A 510 -8.44 -1.30 45.67
C GLN A 510 -9.40 -2.50 45.63
N ARG A 511 -9.81 -2.95 44.44
CA ARG A 511 -10.63 -4.18 44.30
C ARG A 511 -9.84 -5.43 44.71
N LEU A 512 -8.56 -5.54 44.38
CA LEU A 512 -7.72 -6.66 44.82
C LEU A 512 -7.48 -6.64 46.35
N ASP A 513 -7.42 -5.48 46.98
CA ASP A 513 -7.42 -5.35 48.44
C ASP A 513 -8.71 -5.90 49.07
N GLU A 514 -9.88 -5.59 48.50
CA GLU A 514 -11.15 -6.16 48.95
C GLU A 514 -11.18 -7.70 48.84
N PHE A 515 -10.60 -8.29 47.78
CA PHE A 515 -10.47 -9.75 47.67
C PHE A 515 -9.48 -10.34 48.69
N SER A 516 -8.37 -9.65 48.94
CA SER A 516 -7.35 -10.00 49.95
C SER A 516 -7.95 -10.03 51.36
N ASP A 517 -8.61 -8.94 51.77
CA ASP A 517 -9.18 -8.77 53.11
C ASP A 517 -10.32 -9.76 53.38
N ASN A 518 -11.15 -10.06 52.37
CA ASN A 518 -12.21 -11.07 52.47
C ASN A 518 -11.70 -12.51 52.23
N GLN A 519 -10.42 -12.71 51.90
CA GLN A 519 -9.82 -14.00 51.54
C GLN A 519 -10.59 -14.77 50.45
N THR A 520 -11.07 -14.04 49.43
CA THR A 520 -11.88 -14.59 48.33
C THR A 520 -11.10 -14.65 47.02
N THR A 521 -11.54 -15.50 46.09
CA THR A 521 -10.85 -15.71 44.81
C THR A 521 -11.21 -14.68 43.74
N VAL A 522 -10.19 -14.25 43.01
CA VAL A 522 -10.25 -13.32 41.88
C VAL A 522 -10.31 -14.12 40.58
N GLU A 523 -11.37 -13.96 39.80
CA GLU A 523 -11.44 -14.43 38.41
C GLU A 523 -10.88 -13.34 37.47
N PHE A 524 -9.59 -13.42 37.18
CA PHE A 524 -8.86 -12.39 36.41
C PHE A 524 -9.41 -12.14 35.00
N ASN A 525 -10.13 -13.11 34.40
CA ASN A 525 -10.80 -12.91 33.10
C ASN A 525 -11.94 -11.88 33.15
N TYR A 526 -12.42 -11.50 34.33
CA TYR A 526 -13.38 -10.42 34.50
C TYR A 526 -12.64 -9.15 34.91
N TRP A 527 -11.83 -9.18 35.97
CA TRP A 527 -11.20 -7.98 36.51
C TRP A 527 -10.21 -7.29 35.57
N PHE A 528 -9.37 -8.03 34.82
CA PHE A 528 -8.50 -7.42 33.79
C PHE A 528 -9.28 -6.95 32.54
N ASN A 529 -10.48 -7.50 32.30
CA ASN A 529 -11.33 -7.08 31.18
C ASN A 529 -12.12 -5.81 31.55
N PHE A 530 -12.66 -5.74 32.76
CA PHE A 530 -13.27 -4.57 33.37
C PHE A 530 -12.28 -3.39 33.43
N TYR A 531 -11.04 -3.65 33.86
CA TYR A 531 -9.94 -2.69 33.80
C TYR A 531 -9.72 -2.13 32.39
N ALA A 532 -9.56 -3.00 31.38
CA ALA A 532 -9.27 -2.56 30.01
C ALA A 532 -10.46 -1.81 29.36
N PHE A 533 -11.71 -2.17 29.69
CA PHE A 533 -12.87 -1.37 29.32
C PHE A 533 -12.80 0.04 29.93
N ASP A 534 -12.57 0.16 31.24
CA ASP A 534 -12.55 1.45 31.92
C ASP A 534 -11.38 2.35 31.47
N VAL A 535 -10.20 1.78 31.17
CA VAL A 535 -9.08 2.49 30.51
C VAL A 535 -9.48 3.04 29.14
N ILE A 536 -10.15 2.23 28.30
CA ILE A 536 -10.66 2.73 27.01
C ILE A 536 -11.69 3.85 27.22
N GLY A 537 -12.50 3.80 28.28
CA GLY A 537 -13.39 4.89 28.69
C GLY A 537 -12.63 6.19 28.95
N GLU A 538 -11.65 6.15 29.85
CA GLU A 538 -10.84 7.32 30.22
C GLU A 538 -9.99 7.87 29.05
N VAL A 539 -9.39 7.01 28.23
CA VAL A 539 -8.47 7.41 27.15
C VAL A 539 -9.21 7.86 25.88
N VAL A 540 -10.33 7.22 25.53
CA VAL A 540 -11.08 7.54 24.30
C VAL A 540 -12.18 8.58 24.55
N PHE A 541 -12.89 8.50 25.67
CA PHE A 541 -14.12 9.25 25.93
C PHE A 541 -14.04 10.21 27.14
N SER A 542 -12.87 10.43 27.70
CA SER A 542 -12.66 11.21 28.95
C SER A 542 -13.40 10.68 30.19
N GLN A 543 -13.98 9.48 30.15
CA GLN A 543 -14.79 8.94 31.24
C GLN A 543 -14.86 7.41 31.21
N SER A 544 -14.45 6.78 32.31
CA SER A 544 -14.63 5.36 32.60
C SER A 544 -16.09 4.91 32.38
N PHE A 545 -16.26 3.64 31.99
CA PHE A 545 -17.60 3.06 31.86
C PHE A 545 -18.15 2.61 33.23
N GLY A 546 -17.28 2.28 34.18
CA GLY A 546 -17.61 1.86 35.55
C GLY A 546 -17.63 0.35 35.76
N PHE A 547 -16.97 -0.45 34.92
CA PHE A 547 -16.91 -1.91 35.10
C PHE A 547 -16.18 -2.30 36.39
N LEU A 548 -15.03 -1.68 36.71
CA LEU A 548 -14.31 -1.91 37.96
C LEU A 548 -15.09 -1.41 39.19
N GLN A 549 -15.83 -0.30 39.05
CA GLN A 549 -16.64 0.22 40.15
C GLN A 549 -17.88 -0.65 40.41
N SER A 550 -18.49 -1.23 39.37
CA SER A 550 -19.71 -2.05 39.50
C SER A 550 -19.45 -3.54 39.74
N GLY A 551 -18.27 -4.04 39.36
CA GLY A 551 -17.92 -5.47 39.38
C GLY A 551 -18.75 -6.33 38.43
N LYS A 552 -19.34 -5.74 37.38
CA LYS A 552 -20.39 -6.36 36.55
C LYS A 552 -20.20 -6.06 35.06
N ASP A 553 -20.70 -6.94 34.21
CA ASP A 553 -20.77 -6.72 32.75
C ASP A 553 -21.85 -5.66 32.42
N LEU A 554 -21.43 -4.41 32.25
CA LEU A 554 -22.31 -3.29 31.93
C LEU A 554 -22.85 -3.41 30.49
N GLY A 555 -24.17 -3.43 30.37
CA GLY A 555 -24.88 -3.55 29.09
C GLY A 555 -24.72 -4.91 28.39
N GLY A 556 -24.12 -5.91 29.04
CA GLY A 556 -23.78 -7.18 28.38
C GLY A 556 -22.65 -7.04 27.35
N SER A 557 -21.80 -6.02 27.49
CA SER A 557 -20.72 -5.70 26.54
C SER A 557 -19.69 -6.82 26.44
N VAL A 558 -19.32 -7.45 27.57
CA VAL A 558 -18.38 -8.59 27.60
C VAL A 558 -19.04 -9.82 26.97
N ALA A 559 -20.30 -10.10 27.31
CA ALA A 559 -21.08 -11.19 26.71
C ALA A 559 -21.22 -11.01 25.18
N ASN A 560 -21.59 -9.83 24.70
CA ASN A 560 -21.77 -9.56 23.27
C ASN A 560 -20.44 -9.65 22.50
N THR A 561 -19.33 -9.15 23.05
CA THR A 561 -18.02 -9.22 22.38
C THR A 561 -17.57 -10.67 22.16
N ARG A 562 -17.88 -11.59 23.10
CA ARG A 562 -17.66 -13.03 22.94
C ARG A 562 -18.49 -13.64 21.79
N TYR A 563 -19.76 -13.24 21.63
CA TYR A 563 -20.59 -13.67 20.48
C TYR A 563 -20.13 -13.06 19.15
N LEU A 564 -19.75 -11.78 19.14
CA LEU A 564 -19.23 -11.08 17.97
C LEU A 564 -17.92 -11.73 17.48
N ASN A 565 -17.02 -12.11 18.40
CA ASN A 565 -15.79 -12.83 18.07
C ASN A 565 -16.04 -14.19 17.37
N ALA A 566 -17.09 -14.92 17.76
CA ALA A 566 -17.51 -16.14 17.08
C ALA A 566 -18.19 -15.85 15.72
N TYR A 567 -19.04 -14.83 15.65
CA TYR A 567 -19.71 -14.40 14.42
C TYR A 567 -18.69 -13.95 13.35
N VAL A 568 -17.71 -13.12 13.69
CA VAL A 568 -16.66 -12.66 12.77
C VAL A 568 -15.86 -13.83 12.20
N ALA A 569 -15.49 -14.80 13.04
CA ALA A 569 -14.75 -15.99 12.63
C ALA A 569 -15.54 -16.85 11.63
N ALA A 570 -16.85 -17.02 11.81
CA ALA A 570 -17.69 -17.84 10.93
C ALA A 570 -18.20 -17.06 9.69
N ALA A 571 -18.90 -15.95 9.89
CA ALA A 571 -19.59 -15.22 8.83
C ALA A 571 -18.64 -14.45 7.89
N GLY A 572 -17.37 -14.23 8.28
CA GLY A 572 -16.37 -13.63 7.40
C GLY A 572 -16.09 -14.47 6.13
N TYR A 573 -16.41 -15.76 6.14
CA TYR A 573 -16.37 -16.63 4.96
C TYR A 573 -17.66 -16.55 4.12
N PHE A 574 -18.79 -16.18 4.73
CA PHE A 574 -20.13 -16.10 4.14
C PHE A 574 -20.61 -14.65 3.99
N GLN A 575 -19.75 -13.78 3.46
CA GLN A 575 -19.97 -12.33 3.37
C GLN A 575 -21.31 -11.93 2.71
N TRP A 576 -21.82 -12.70 1.75
CA TRP A 576 -23.14 -12.46 1.14
C TRP A 576 -24.27 -12.52 2.18
N LEU A 577 -24.19 -13.47 3.12
CA LEU A 577 -25.16 -13.64 4.20
C LEU A 577 -25.04 -12.49 5.21
N HIS A 578 -23.82 -12.07 5.55
CA HIS A 578 -23.59 -10.88 6.38
C HIS A 578 -24.20 -9.62 5.74
N ASN A 579 -23.95 -9.39 4.44
CA ASN A 579 -24.48 -8.22 3.72
C ASN A 579 -26.02 -8.23 3.60
N CYS A 580 -26.65 -9.41 3.56
CA CYS A 580 -28.10 -9.55 3.61
C CYS A 580 -28.67 -9.37 5.03
N THR A 581 -27.89 -9.71 6.07
CA THR A 581 -28.26 -9.68 7.49
C THR A 581 -27.56 -8.54 8.24
N LEU A 582 -26.62 -8.81 9.16
CA LEU A 582 -26.13 -7.80 10.10
C LEU A 582 -25.41 -6.60 9.44
N GLY A 583 -24.82 -6.78 8.25
CA GLY A 583 -24.17 -5.71 7.48
C GLY A 583 -25.11 -4.92 6.55
N ASN A 584 -26.43 -5.14 6.67
CA ASN A 584 -27.45 -4.51 5.86
C ASN A 584 -27.85 -3.13 6.43
N PRO A 585 -27.63 -2.02 5.71
CA PRO A 585 -27.92 -0.67 6.21
C PRO A 585 -29.41 -0.41 6.43
N LEU A 586 -30.31 -1.24 5.88
CA LEU A 586 -31.74 -1.17 6.19
C LEU A 586 -32.03 -1.69 7.60
N LEU A 587 -31.41 -2.78 8.03
CA LEU A 587 -31.60 -3.30 9.39
C LEU A 587 -30.98 -2.36 10.43
N SER A 588 -29.81 -1.79 10.14
CA SER A 588 -29.22 -0.70 10.92
C SER A 588 -30.16 0.52 11.02
N LYS A 589 -30.79 0.94 9.92
CA LYS A 589 -31.69 2.11 9.91
C LYS A 589 -32.96 1.93 10.76
N TYR A 590 -33.45 0.70 10.90
CA TYR A 590 -34.67 0.39 11.65
C TYR A 590 -34.41 -0.23 13.03
N ASP A 591 -33.16 -0.21 13.50
CA ASP A 591 -32.73 -0.75 14.80
C ASP A 591 -33.06 -2.25 14.99
N LEU A 592 -32.97 -3.02 13.91
CA LEU A 592 -33.29 -4.45 13.84
C LEU A 592 -32.05 -5.35 13.98
N LEU A 593 -30.99 -4.86 14.64
CA LEU A 593 -29.70 -5.55 14.77
C LEU A 593 -29.50 -6.10 16.21
N PRO A 594 -29.78 -7.38 16.48
CA PRO A 594 -29.89 -7.90 17.85
C PRO A 594 -28.57 -7.95 18.66
N ASN A 595 -27.42 -7.65 18.04
CA ASN A 595 -26.09 -7.75 18.66
C ASN A 595 -25.29 -6.42 18.56
N ASN A 596 -25.93 -5.26 18.34
CA ASN A 596 -25.22 -4.01 18.04
C ASN A 596 -24.51 -3.35 19.24
N HIS A 597 -24.60 -3.93 20.44
CA HIS A 597 -24.25 -3.31 21.73
C HIS A 597 -22.82 -2.77 21.84
N LEU A 598 -21.88 -3.22 21.01
CA LEU A 598 -20.55 -2.61 20.95
C LEU A 598 -20.59 -1.17 20.37
N PHE A 599 -21.35 -0.97 19.28
CA PHE A 599 -21.60 0.36 18.72
C PHE A 599 -22.51 1.16 19.63
N ASP A 600 -23.55 0.56 20.21
CA ASP A 600 -24.47 1.25 21.12
C ASP A 600 -23.72 1.79 22.36
N THR A 601 -22.84 0.99 22.97
CA THR A 601 -21.96 1.40 24.08
C THR A 601 -21.00 2.51 23.65
N ALA A 602 -20.37 2.41 22.47
CA ALA A 602 -19.48 3.45 21.96
C ALA A 602 -20.23 4.77 21.65
N MET A 603 -21.45 4.70 21.11
CA MET A 603 -22.28 5.88 20.83
C MET A 603 -22.86 6.50 22.10
N ALA A 604 -23.22 5.69 23.11
CA ALA A 604 -23.65 6.18 24.42
C ALA A 604 -22.50 6.86 25.18
N ALA A 605 -21.28 6.33 25.10
CA ALA A 605 -20.09 6.98 25.63
C ALA A 605 -19.76 8.28 24.87
N LEU A 606 -19.77 8.24 23.53
CA LEU A 606 -19.56 9.44 22.69
C LEU A 606 -20.61 10.52 22.98
N LYS A 607 -21.87 10.16 23.20
CA LYS A 607 -22.93 11.08 23.60
C LYS A 607 -22.64 11.71 24.96
N ARG A 608 -22.42 10.90 26.02
CA ARG A 608 -22.08 11.40 27.37
C ARG A 608 -20.87 12.32 27.34
N ARG A 609 -19.82 11.96 26.60
CA ARG A 609 -18.62 12.78 26.39
C ARG A 609 -18.92 14.12 25.72
N ASN A 610 -19.81 14.14 24.73
CA ASN A 610 -20.24 15.38 24.07
C ASN A 610 -21.12 16.28 24.97
N GLU A 611 -21.79 15.71 25.96
CA GLU A 611 -22.63 16.41 26.94
C GLU A 611 -21.85 16.83 28.20
N ASN A 612 -20.63 16.28 28.40
CA ASN A 612 -19.71 16.63 29.47
C ASN A 612 -18.92 17.93 29.14
N PRO A 613 -19.07 19.04 29.87
CA PRO A 613 -18.29 20.26 29.64
C PRO A 613 -16.81 20.10 30.01
N ASP A 614 -16.49 19.21 30.95
CA ASP A 614 -15.14 18.98 31.48
C ASP A 614 -14.38 17.88 30.70
N HIS A 615 -14.76 17.65 29.43
CA HIS A 615 -14.10 16.66 28.59
C HIS A 615 -12.66 17.08 28.27
N ARG A 616 -11.73 16.11 28.27
CA ARG A 616 -10.30 16.35 28.08
C ARG A 616 -9.94 16.39 26.59
N ASN A 617 -8.68 16.66 26.29
CA ASN A 617 -8.11 16.42 24.96
C ASN A 617 -7.82 14.89 24.80
N ASP A 618 -8.90 14.11 24.81
CA ASP A 618 -8.91 12.66 24.59
C ASP A 618 -8.78 12.28 23.10
N MET A 619 -8.83 10.99 22.77
CA MET A 619 -8.74 10.54 21.38
C MET A 619 -9.90 11.06 20.51
N VAL A 620 -11.11 11.19 21.07
CA VAL A 620 -12.26 11.79 20.38
C VAL A 620 -12.01 13.28 20.06
N GLU A 621 -11.26 14.03 20.87
CA GLU A 621 -10.91 15.42 20.58
C GLU A 621 -9.96 15.54 19.39
N HIS A 622 -8.96 14.67 19.34
CA HIS A 622 -8.05 14.56 18.20
C HIS A 622 -8.83 14.25 16.90
N TRP A 623 -9.79 13.33 16.96
CA TRP A 623 -10.61 12.97 15.80
C TRP A 623 -11.64 14.04 15.43
N LYS A 624 -12.27 14.72 16.41
CA LYS A 624 -13.15 15.88 16.15
C LYS A 624 -12.39 16.98 15.42
N ARG A 625 -11.18 17.30 15.89
CA ARG A 625 -10.31 18.30 15.26
C ARG A 625 -9.95 17.91 13.82
N MET A 626 -9.59 16.65 13.58
CA MET A 626 -9.37 16.11 12.22
C MET A 626 -10.62 16.23 11.31
N VAL A 627 -11.82 16.00 11.82
CA VAL A 627 -13.09 16.17 11.07
C VAL A 627 -13.39 17.66 10.80
N GLN A 628 -13.01 18.57 11.69
CA GLN A 628 -13.21 20.02 11.54
C GLN A 628 -12.19 20.67 10.59
N GLU A 629 -10.91 20.31 10.72
CA GLU A 629 -9.81 20.86 9.92
C GLU A 629 -9.75 20.23 8.52
N HIS A 630 -10.13 18.94 8.39
CA HIS A 630 -10.04 18.16 7.15
C HIS A 630 -11.31 17.31 6.88
N PRO A 631 -12.49 17.94 6.70
CA PRO A 631 -13.76 17.25 6.43
C PRO A 631 -13.79 16.49 5.09
N ASP A 632 -12.86 16.78 4.19
CA ASP A 632 -12.62 16.05 2.94
C ASP A 632 -11.89 14.70 3.16
N ARG A 633 -11.15 14.58 4.26
CA ARG A 633 -10.34 13.40 4.61
C ARG A 633 -10.99 12.52 5.67
N MET A 634 -11.78 13.09 6.58
CA MET A 634 -12.43 12.35 7.66
C MET A 634 -13.83 12.89 7.95
N GLY A 635 -14.84 12.04 7.78
CA GLY A 635 -16.23 12.35 8.10
C GLY A 635 -16.66 11.87 9.49
N ARG A 636 -17.86 12.28 9.92
CA ARG A 636 -18.44 11.87 11.22
C ARG A 636 -18.52 10.34 11.39
N MET A 637 -18.95 9.61 10.36
CA MET A 637 -19.01 8.14 10.40
C MET A 637 -17.63 7.51 10.60
N ASP A 638 -16.55 8.15 10.15
CA ASP A 638 -15.18 7.65 10.33
C ASP A 638 -14.73 7.79 11.79
N LEU A 639 -15.15 8.85 12.48
CA LEU A 639 -14.97 9.05 13.92
C LEU A 639 -15.77 8.02 14.72
N GLU A 640 -17.05 7.81 14.38
CA GLU A 640 -17.93 6.84 15.02
C GLU A 640 -17.41 5.39 14.83
N SER A 641 -16.85 5.09 13.65
CA SER A 641 -16.13 3.84 13.36
C SER A 641 -14.86 3.68 14.20
N ALA A 642 -14.07 4.75 14.37
CA ALA A 642 -12.83 4.72 15.14
C ALA A 642 -13.09 4.51 16.64
N ALA A 643 -14.07 5.23 17.21
CA ALA A 643 -14.49 5.08 18.59
C ALA A 643 -14.99 3.66 18.89
N THR A 644 -15.86 3.11 18.03
CA THR A 644 -16.36 1.73 18.15
C THR A 644 -15.23 0.71 18.01
N GLY A 645 -14.29 0.94 17.09
CA GLY A 645 -13.12 0.11 16.89
C GLY A 645 -12.19 0.05 18.10
N SER A 646 -12.00 1.16 18.82
CA SER A 646 -11.20 1.17 20.06
C SER A 646 -11.83 0.32 21.17
N VAL A 647 -13.15 0.42 21.37
CA VAL A 647 -13.85 -0.40 22.38
C VAL A 647 -13.75 -1.89 22.06
N GLY A 648 -13.95 -2.27 20.80
CA GLY A 648 -13.88 -3.69 20.39
C GLY A 648 -12.47 -4.28 20.40
N ALA A 649 -11.44 -3.47 20.18
CA ALA A 649 -10.06 -3.95 20.09
C ALA A 649 -9.30 -3.93 21.42
N GLY A 650 -9.58 -2.99 22.31
CA GLY A 650 -8.84 -2.82 23.58
C GLY A 650 -9.11 -3.93 24.60
N SER A 651 -10.38 -4.14 24.95
CA SER A 651 -10.71 -4.83 26.21
C SER A 651 -10.30 -6.31 26.29
N ASP A 652 -10.68 -7.12 25.30
CA ASP A 652 -10.38 -8.56 25.32
C ASP A 652 -8.88 -8.85 25.08
N THR A 653 -8.18 -8.00 24.32
CA THR A 653 -6.77 -8.23 23.96
C THR A 653 -5.83 -7.92 25.12
N ILE A 654 -6.04 -6.81 25.84
CA ILE A 654 -5.28 -6.44 27.04
C ILE A 654 -5.56 -7.43 28.18
N SER A 655 -6.83 -7.78 28.41
CA SER A 655 -7.19 -8.80 29.40
C SER A 655 -6.46 -10.11 29.13
N THR A 656 -6.45 -10.59 27.89
CA THR A 656 -5.78 -11.83 27.50
C THR A 656 -4.26 -11.76 27.72
N ALA A 657 -3.62 -10.64 27.36
CA ALA A 657 -2.18 -10.46 27.53
C ALA A 657 -1.76 -10.36 29.01
N LEU A 658 -2.56 -9.70 29.86
CA LEU A 658 -2.36 -9.69 31.31
C LEU A 658 -2.54 -11.09 31.90
N GLN A 659 -3.62 -11.79 31.55
CA GLN A 659 -3.86 -13.17 32.00
C GLN A 659 -2.72 -14.10 31.59
N SER A 660 -2.20 -13.99 30.36
CA SER A 660 -1.05 -14.73 29.86
C SER A 660 0.18 -14.56 30.75
N PHE A 661 0.57 -13.30 31.03
CA PHE A 661 1.72 -13.03 31.89
C PHE A 661 1.55 -13.70 33.28
N PHE A 662 0.45 -13.43 33.98
CA PHE A 662 0.27 -13.93 35.35
C PHE A 662 0.15 -15.46 35.39
N TYR A 663 -0.61 -16.08 34.48
CA TYR A 663 -0.76 -17.55 34.43
C TYR A 663 0.60 -18.25 34.23
N HIS A 664 1.44 -17.75 33.32
CA HIS A 664 2.75 -18.36 33.06
C HIS A 664 3.82 -18.00 34.10
N ALA A 665 3.84 -16.77 34.63
CA ALA A 665 4.80 -16.35 35.65
C ALA A 665 4.55 -17.06 37.00
N LEU A 666 3.30 -17.27 37.40
CA LEU A 666 2.95 -18.02 38.61
C LEU A 666 3.40 -19.49 38.53
N ARG A 667 3.39 -20.07 37.34
CA ARG A 667 3.89 -21.43 37.05
C ARG A 667 5.42 -21.49 36.88
N ARG A 668 6.12 -20.36 36.95
CA ARG A 668 7.59 -20.27 36.87
C ARG A 668 8.14 -19.31 37.93
N PRO A 669 8.24 -19.73 39.21
CA PRO A 669 8.63 -18.85 40.31
C PRO A 669 9.91 -18.04 40.09
N VAL A 670 10.90 -18.59 39.36
CA VAL A 670 12.13 -17.89 38.98
C VAL A 670 11.85 -16.62 38.17
N VAL A 671 10.93 -16.66 37.19
CA VAL A 671 10.53 -15.48 36.39
C VAL A 671 9.96 -14.39 37.28
N LEU A 672 9.03 -14.75 38.18
CA LEU A 672 8.40 -13.81 39.09
C LEU A 672 9.40 -13.22 40.10
N GLN A 673 10.34 -14.03 40.58
CA GLN A 673 11.40 -13.60 41.49
C GLN A 673 12.41 -12.66 40.81
N THR A 674 12.84 -12.97 39.58
CA THR A 674 13.73 -12.09 38.79
C THR A 674 13.07 -10.74 38.49
N LEU A 675 11.79 -10.75 38.07
CA LEU A 675 11.04 -9.52 37.82
C LEU A 675 10.82 -8.68 39.10
N ARG A 676 10.55 -9.32 40.24
CA ARG A 676 10.48 -8.63 41.53
C ARG A 676 11.84 -8.03 41.91
N ALA A 677 12.92 -8.78 41.78
CA ALA A 677 14.26 -8.29 42.07
C ALA A 677 14.66 -7.08 41.19
N GLU A 678 14.24 -7.05 39.92
CA GLU A 678 14.42 -5.88 39.03
C GLU A 678 13.66 -4.65 39.58
N VAL A 679 12.37 -4.79 39.88
CA VAL A 679 11.55 -3.69 40.41
C VAL A 679 12.05 -3.21 41.77
N ASP A 680 12.39 -4.12 42.67
CA ASP A 680 12.86 -3.79 44.03
C ASP A 680 14.29 -3.21 44.02
N ALA A 681 15.13 -3.53 43.04
CA ALA A 681 16.44 -2.89 42.84
C ALA A 681 16.32 -1.44 42.30
N GLU A 682 15.36 -1.16 41.42
CA GLU A 682 15.03 0.21 41.00
C GLU A 682 14.39 1.00 42.16
N ARG A 683 13.61 0.31 43.01
CA ARG A 683 12.98 0.85 44.21
C ARG A 683 13.99 1.30 45.27
N ALA A 684 15.05 0.52 45.48
CA ALA A 684 16.18 0.89 46.34
C ALA A 684 16.91 2.17 45.87
N GLN A 685 16.78 2.53 44.58
CA GLN A 685 17.33 3.76 44.00
C GLN A 685 16.32 4.91 43.93
N GLY A 686 15.20 4.81 44.67
CA GLY A 686 14.17 5.84 44.76
C GLY A 686 13.11 5.84 43.65
N ARG A 687 13.32 5.08 42.56
CA ARG A 687 12.34 4.91 41.47
C ARG A 687 11.27 3.87 41.85
N CYS A 688 10.28 3.59 41.01
CA CYS A 688 9.20 2.63 41.26
C CYS A 688 8.44 2.79 42.61
N ASN A 689 8.51 3.97 43.25
CA ASN A 689 7.97 4.25 44.59
C ASN A 689 6.64 5.03 44.59
N GLN A 690 6.04 5.28 43.43
CA GLN A 690 4.72 5.91 43.32
C GLN A 690 3.61 4.84 43.45
N ALA A 691 2.41 5.22 43.90
CA ALA A 691 1.30 4.29 44.14
C ALA A 691 1.01 3.37 42.94
N VAL A 692 1.17 3.87 41.72
CA VAL A 692 1.29 3.05 40.49
C VAL A 692 2.63 3.40 39.84
N ILE A 693 3.35 2.40 39.31
CA ILE A 693 4.67 2.62 38.69
C ILE A 693 4.49 3.40 37.37
N PRO A 694 5.10 4.58 37.19
CA PRO A 694 4.99 5.37 35.96
C PRO A 694 5.49 4.62 34.72
N PHE A 695 4.89 4.86 33.56
CA PHE A 695 5.34 4.29 32.29
C PHE A 695 6.79 4.69 31.97
N ALA A 696 7.17 5.92 32.32
CA ALA A 696 8.52 6.44 32.14
C ALA A 696 9.60 5.59 32.83
N GLU A 697 9.24 4.92 33.94
CA GLU A 697 10.10 4.01 34.71
C GLU A 697 9.88 2.57 34.23
N ALA A 698 8.62 2.11 34.14
CA ALA A 698 8.27 0.75 33.76
C ALA A 698 8.73 0.35 32.35
N GLN A 699 8.91 1.29 31.41
CA GLN A 699 9.43 0.98 30.07
C GLN A 699 10.94 0.67 30.04
N ASN A 700 11.68 1.03 31.11
CA ASN A 700 13.13 0.84 31.23
C ASN A 700 13.51 -0.46 31.97
N LEU A 701 12.54 -1.08 32.65
CA LEU A 701 12.66 -2.42 33.24
C LEU A 701 12.83 -3.45 32.10
N GLU A 702 14.05 -3.95 31.91
CA GLU A 702 14.44 -4.79 30.76
C GLU A 702 13.81 -6.18 30.86
N TYR A 703 13.85 -6.79 32.04
CA TYR A 703 13.22 -8.09 32.30
C TYR A 703 11.69 -7.99 32.20
N LEU A 704 11.09 -6.86 32.59
CA LEU A 704 9.68 -6.59 32.30
C LEU A 704 9.40 -6.52 30.79
N GLN A 705 10.23 -5.83 29.99
CA GLN A 705 10.01 -5.77 28.53
C GLN A 705 10.09 -7.17 27.92
N ALA A 706 11.03 -8.00 28.39
CA ALA A 706 11.16 -9.41 28.02
C ALA A 706 9.92 -10.24 28.41
N CYS A 707 9.42 -10.07 29.64
CA CYS A 707 8.21 -10.74 30.12
C CYS A 707 6.95 -10.35 29.32
N VAL A 708 6.79 -9.07 28.98
CA VAL A 708 5.66 -8.58 28.16
C VAL A 708 5.72 -9.13 26.74
N LYS A 709 6.92 -9.19 26.12
CA LYS A 709 7.09 -9.87 24.82
C LYS A 709 6.74 -11.35 24.92
N GLU A 710 7.23 -12.06 25.94
CA GLU A 710 7.00 -13.50 26.07
C GLU A 710 5.54 -13.86 26.31
N ALA A 711 4.82 -13.07 27.13
CA ALA A 711 3.37 -13.24 27.33
C ALA A 711 2.57 -13.08 26.01
N LEU A 712 2.95 -12.12 25.17
CA LEU A 712 2.34 -11.89 23.85
C LEU A 712 2.77 -12.94 22.81
N ARG A 713 3.97 -13.52 22.95
CA ARG A 713 4.46 -14.62 22.11
C ARG A 713 3.67 -15.90 22.40
N ILE A 714 3.76 -16.43 23.63
CA ILE A 714 3.24 -17.76 23.97
C ILE A 714 1.71 -17.82 23.94
N PHE A 715 1.02 -16.71 24.25
CA PHE A 715 -0.44 -16.67 24.21
C PHE A 715 -0.93 -15.42 23.49
N THR A 716 -0.71 -15.39 22.17
CA THR A 716 -1.10 -14.27 21.32
C THR A 716 -2.61 -14.04 21.32
N PRO A 717 -3.12 -12.87 21.73
CA PRO A 717 -4.56 -12.65 21.86
C PRO A 717 -5.36 -12.75 20.56
N VAL A 718 -4.72 -12.48 19.41
CA VAL A 718 -5.35 -12.53 18.08
C VAL A 718 -4.54 -13.45 17.15
N PRO A 719 -4.69 -14.79 17.26
CA PRO A 719 -4.01 -15.73 16.38
C PRO A 719 -4.78 -15.95 15.06
N PHE A 720 -6.02 -15.47 14.94
CA PHE A 720 -6.80 -15.60 13.71
C PHE A 720 -6.14 -14.81 12.58
N GLY A 721 -5.62 -15.54 11.59
CA GLY A 721 -4.77 -14.96 10.57
C GLY A 721 -5.48 -13.90 9.72
N LEU A 722 -4.86 -12.74 9.59
CA LEU A 722 -5.32 -11.61 8.77
C LEU A 722 -5.09 -11.86 7.27
N ALA A 723 -6.07 -12.48 6.62
CA ALA A 723 -5.96 -13.10 5.29
C ALA A 723 -5.54 -12.16 4.12
N ARG A 724 -4.87 -12.76 3.14
CA ARG A 724 -4.47 -12.18 1.85
C ARG A 724 -5.05 -13.01 0.72
N VAL A 725 -5.11 -12.46 -0.49
CA VAL A 725 -5.43 -13.24 -1.70
C VAL A 725 -4.12 -13.49 -2.46
N ALA A 726 -3.88 -14.73 -2.86
CA ALA A 726 -2.81 -15.06 -3.80
C ALA A 726 -3.08 -14.33 -5.14
N PRO A 727 -2.14 -13.53 -5.65
CA PRO A 727 -2.36 -12.67 -6.82
C PRO A 727 -2.45 -13.49 -8.12
N LYS A 728 -2.56 -12.79 -9.26
CA LYS A 728 -2.56 -13.44 -10.58
C LYS A 728 -1.34 -14.33 -10.77
N GLY A 729 -1.54 -15.57 -11.25
CA GLY A 729 -0.49 -16.58 -11.37
C GLY A 729 -0.13 -17.31 -10.06
N GLY A 730 -0.76 -16.94 -8.94
CA GLY A 730 -0.55 -17.56 -7.64
C GLY A 730 0.52 -16.89 -6.76
N LEU A 731 0.88 -17.57 -5.68
CA LEU A 731 1.96 -17.20 -4.76
C LEU A 731 2.79 -18.43 -4.43
N GLN A 732 4.07 -18.42 -4.80
CA GLN A 732 5.04 -19.39 -4.32
C GLN A 732 5.48 -19.00 -2.90
N ILE A 733 5.41 -19.94 -1.95
CA ILE A 733 6.00 -19.79 -0.61
C ILE A 733 6.82 -21.05 -0.35
N GLY A 734 8.15 -20.91 -0.28
CA GLY A 734 9.06 -22.05 -0.23
C GLY A 734 8.95 -22.91 -1.48
N ASP A 735 8.74 -24.21 -1.29
CA ASP A 735 8.48 -25.22 -2.31
C ASP A 735 7.03 -25.22 -2.82
N ARG A 736 6.08 -24.63 -2.08
CA ARG A 736 4.65 -24.73 -2.35
C ARG A 736 4.10 -23.55 -3.19
N LEU A 737 3.54 -23.89 -4.35
CA LEU A 737 2.72 -22.97 -5.14
C LEU A 737 1.27 -22.96 -4.61
N PHE A 738 0.77 -21.78 -4.25
CA PHE A 738 -0.64 -21.54 -3.99
C PHE A 738 -1.32 -20.89 -5.21
N PRO A 739 -2.36 -21.47 -5.81
CA PRO A 739 -3.01 -20.93 -7.00
C PRO A 739 -3.58 -19.50 -6.82
N GLU A 740 -3.77 -18.81 -7.93
CA GLU A 740 -4.47 -17.52 -8.02
C GLU A 740 -5.82 -17.55 -7.28
N GLY A 741 -6.14 -16.47 -6.56
CA GLY A 741 -7.40 -16.37 -5.80
C GLY A 741 -7.41 -17.12 -4.46
N THR A 742 -6.42 -17.97 -4.17
CA THR A 742 -6.32 -18.67 -2.88
C THR A 742 -6.27 -17.66 -1.73
N LYS A 743 -7.19 -17.78 -0.75
CA LYS A 743 -7.18 -16.97 0.46
C LYS A 743 -6.13 -17.55 1.42
N LEU A 744 -4.95 -16.92 1.48
CA LEU A 744 -3.83 -17.34 2.32
C LEU A 744 -3.83 -16.56 3.62
N SER A 745 -3.47 -17.24 4.71
CA SER A 745 -3.37 -16.60 6.00
C SER A 745 -2.28 -17.23 6.86
N VAL A 746 -1.71 -16.44 7.75
CA VAL A 746 -0.66 -16.84 8.69
C VAL A 746 -1.21 -16.65 10.09
N ASN A 747 -1.13 -17.68 10.92
CA ASN A 747 -1.51 -17.63 12.33
C ASN A 747 -0.26 -17.24 13.14
N PRO A 748 -0.22 -16.06 13.80
CA PRO A 748 0.92 -15.63 14.61
C PRO A 748 1.28 -16.64 15.71
N GLY A 749 0.28 -17.22 16.39
CA GLY A 749 0.49 -18.23 17.42
C GLY A 749 1.19 -19.50 16.92
N VAL A 750 1.02 -19.87 15.64
CA VAL A 750 1.77 -21.00 15.04
C VAL A 750 3.23 -20.62 14.75
N ILE A 751 3.49 -19.39 14.30
CA ILE A 751 4.88 -18.89 14.13
C ILE A 751 5.58 -18.79 15.49
N HIS A 752 4.89 -18.26 16.50
CA HIS A 752 5.41 -18.06 17.85
C HIS A 752 5.81 -19.35 18.57
N HIS A 753 5.19 -20.48 18.23
CA HIS A 753 5.53 -21.82 18.75
C HIS A 753 6.45 -22.63 17.82
N CYS A 754 6.92 -22.04 16.72
CA CYS A 754 7.77 -22.75 15.76
C CYS A 754 9.19 -22.94 16.33
N LYS A 755 9.59 -24.20 16.58
CA LYS A 755 10.93 -24.53 17.10
C LYS A 755 12.06 -24.03 16.21
N ASP A 756 11.89 -24.05 14.88
CA ASP A 756 12.85 -23.54 13.91
C ASP A 756 13.13 -22.02 14.07
N PHE A 757 12.26 -21.30 14.79
CA PHE A 757 12.35 -19.85 15.00
C PHE A 757 12.63 -19.46 16.46
N PHE A 758 12.14 -20.24 17.43
CA PHE A 758 12.22 -19.92 18.86
C PHE A 758 12.96 -20.97 19.71
N GLY A 759 13.55 -22.01 19.10
CA GLY A 759 14.30 -23.06 19.79
C GLY A 759 13.42 -24.20 20.34
N ASP A 760 14.06 -25.19 20.96
CA ASP A 760 13.34 -26.36 21.49
C ASP A 760 12.35 -26.03 22.62
N ASP A 761 12.56 -24.90 23.29
CA ASP A 761 11.72 -24.36 24.36
C ASP A 761 10.62 -23.41 23.84
N ALA A 762 10.29 -23.44 22.54
CA ALA A 762 9.25 -22.58 21.95
C ALA A 762 7.84 -22.75 22.56
N HIS A 763 7.58 -23.83 23.31
CA HIS A 763 6.34 -24.04 24.09
C HIS A 763 6.46 -23.65 25.56
N GLU A 764 7.60 -23.10 25.97
CA GLU A 764 7.89 -22.67 27.34
C GLU A 764 7.88 -21.14 27.44
N PHE A 765 7.40 -20.63 28.57
CA PHE A 765 7.55 -19.22 28.91
C PHE A 765 8.98 -18.97 29.39
N ASN A 766 9.78 -18.32 28.55
CA ASN A 766 11.17 -17.97 28.81
C ASN A 766 11.41 -16.51 28.36
N PRO A 767 11.36 -15.53 29.27
CA PRO A 767 11.66 -14.13 28.96
C PRO A 767 13.08 -13.95 28.43
N ASP A 768 14.03 -14.73 28.93
CA ASP A 768 15.47 -14.53 28.75
C ASP A 768 15.88 -14.55 27.26
N ARG A 769 15.08 -15.22 26.39
CA ARG A 769 15.24 -15.19 24.92
C ARG A 769 15.16 -13.78 24.31
N TRP A 770 14.57 -12.83 25.01
CA TRP A 770 14.39 -11.44 24.58
C TRP A 770 15.48 -10.49 25.08
N LEU A 771 16.47 -11.02 25.82
CA LEU A 771 17.63 -10.29 26.33
C LEU A 771 18.84 -10.48 25.41
N GLY A 772 19.82 -9.57 25.52
CA GLY A 772 21.10 -9.70 24.82
C GLY A 772 21.04 -9.59 23.29
N PRO A 773 22.12 -9.99 22.57
CA PRO A 773 22.26 -9.70 21.15
C PRO A 773 21.38 -10.57 20.23
N GLU A 774 21.06 -11.80 20.63
CA GLU A 774 20.33 -12.76 19.78
C GLU A 774 18.83 -12.43 19.67
N ALA A 775 18.25 -11.79 20.70
CA ALA A 775 16.86 -11.34 20.71
C ALA A 775 16.46 -10.53 19.48
N LYS A 776 17.38 -9.71 18.95
CA LYS A 776 17.18 -8.91 17.73
C LYS A 776 16.89 -9.77 16.48
N SER A 777 17.29 -11.04 16.48
CA SER A 777 16.98 -11.99 15.41
C SER A 777 15.56 -12.55 15.49
N LEU A 778 14.92 -12.51 16.66
CA LEU A 778 13.56 -13.00 16.91
C LEU A 778 12.47 -11.98 16.56
N GLU A 779 12.79 -10.68 16.59
CA GLU A 779 11.85 -9.57 16.32
C GLU A 779 11.08 -9.72 14.99
N LYS A 780 11.71 -10.26 13.94
CA LYS A 780 11.06 -10.53 12.64
C LYS A 780 9.96 -11.60 12.70
N TYR A 781 9.94 -12.43 13.73
CA TYR A 781 8.94 -13.46 13.99
C TYR A 781 7.93 -13.04 15.06
N PHE A 782 8.17 -11.93 15.76
CA PHE A 782 7.28 -11.38 16.79
C PHE A 782 6.13 -10.59 16.15
N LEU A 783 4.98 -11.23 16.02
CA LEU A 783 3.82 -10.74 15.26
C LEU A 783 2.53 -10.49 16.07
N PRO A 784 2.51 -10.30 17.41
CA PRO A 784 1.25 -10.17 18.16
C PRO A 784 0.48 -8.89 17.81
N PHE A 785 1.18 -7.83 17.38
CA PHE A 785 0.59 -6.60 16.87
C PHE A 785 0.43 -6.59 15.34
N GLY A 786 0.72 -7.69 14.64
CA GLY A 786 0.81 -7.71 13.17
C GLY A 786 2.04 -6.97 12.63
N ALA A 787 2.12 -6.79 11.31
CA ALA A 787 3.32 -6.26 10.64
C ALA A 787 3.03 -5.35 9.43
N GLY A 788 4.03 -4.52 9.11
CA GLY A 788 4.00 -3.55 8.01
C GLY A 788 2.81 -2.59 8.13
N TYR A 789 2.13 -2.29 7.03
CA TYR A 789 0.92 -1.47 7.03
C TYR A 789 -0.25 -2.03 7.88
N ASN A 790 -0.14 -3.23 8.46
CA ASN A 790 -1.17 -3.86 9.29
C ASN A 790 -0.72 -4.05 10.75
N SER A 791 0.27 -3.28 11.21
CA SER A 791 0.53 -3.15 12.64
C SER A 791 -0.68 -2.56 13.38
N CYS A 792 -0.84 -2.94 14.64
CA CYS A 792 -1.90 -2.47 15.51
C CYS A 792 -1.68 -0.99 15.87
N PRO A 793 -2.64 -0.07 15.62
CA PRO A 793 -2.50 1.31 16.03
C PRO A 793 -2.45 1.45 17.57
N GLY A 794 -3.13 0.56 18.30
CA GLY A 794 -3.16 0.54 19.76
C GLY A 794 -1.88 0.05 20.45
N GLN A 795 -0.83 -0.35 19.72
CA GLN A 795 0.38 -0.96 20.30
C GLN A 795 1.04 -0.12 21.42
N HIS A 796 0.95 1.22 21.33
CA HIS A 796 1.53 2.13 22.33
C HIS A 796 0.69 2.20 23.61
N LEU A 797 -0.63 2.20 23.49
CA LEU A 797 -1.55 2.14 24.64
C LEU A 797 -1.40 0.78 25.34
N ALA A 798 -1.38 -0.31 24.56
CA ALA A 798 -1.18 -1.66 25.07
C ALA A 798 0.15 -1.81 25.83
N ARG A 799 1.25 -1.21 25.36
CA ARG A 799 2.53 -1.25 26.09
C ARG A 799 2.46 -0.45 27.39
N ILE A 800 1.74 0.68 27.45
CA ILE A 800 1.51 1.43 28.70
C ILE A 800 0.75 0.56 29.70
N GLU A 801 -0.41 0.02 29.31
CA GLU A 801 -1.26 -0.81 30.17
C GLU A 801 -0.51 -2.04 30.70
N LEU A 802 0.11 -2.82 29.81
CA LEU A 802 0.81 -4.05 30.18
C LEU A 802 2.00 -3.78 31.11
N CYS A 803 2.85 -2.80 30.80
CA CYS A 803 4.01 -2.51 31.66
C CYS A 803 3.57 -1.98 33.03
N LYS A 804 2.64 -1.02 33.10
CA LYS A 804 2.23 -0.40 34.37
C LYS A 804 1.48 -1.38 35.27
N VAL A 805 0.52 -2.16 34.74
CA VAL A 805 -0.24 -3.14 35.52
C VAL A 805 0.66 -4.26 36.02
N ILE A 806 1.48 -4.85 35.15
CA ILE A 806 2.35 -5.97 35.55
C ILE A 806 3.35 -5.51 36.61
N ALA A 807 4.08 -4.40 36.39
CA ALA A 807 5.06 -3.91 37.35
C ALA A 807 4.44 -3.61 38.72
N THR A 808 3.31 -2.89 38.73
CA THR A 808 2.63 -2.48 39.98
C THR A 808 2.09 -3.68 40.75
N LEU A 809 1.39 -4.61 40.08
CA LEU A 809 0.83 -5.78 40.77
C LEU A 809 1.92 -6.77 41.24
N VAL A 810 3.02 -6.92 40.49
CA VAL A 810 4.16 -7.77 40.90
C VAL A 810 4.93 -7.16 42.09
N ARG A 811 4.98 -5.83 42.19
CA ARG A 811 5.51 -5.09 43.36
C ARG A 811 4.63 -5.27 44.59
N ASP A 812 3.32 -5.07 44.47
CA ASP A 812 2.44 -4.89 45.64
C ASP A 812 1.71 -6.13 46.13
N TYR A 813 1.55 -7.17 45.30
CA TYR A 813 0.76 -8.35 45.64
C TYR A 813 1.55 -9.65 45.49
N ASP A 814 1.36 -10.54 46.46
CA ASP A 814 1.48 -11.98 46.25
C ASP A 814 0.17 -12.50 45.68
N ILE A 815 0.29 -13.17 44.53
CA ILE A 815 -0.81 -13.81 43.82
C ILE A 815 -0.50 -15.30 43.82
N ARG A 816 -1.50 -16.14 44.09
CA ARG A 816 -1.38 -17.61 43.99
C ARG A 816 -2.64 -18.18 43.36
N GLN A 817 -2.48 -19.17 42.47
CA GLN A 817 -3.64 -19.89 41.95
C GLN A 817 -4.35 -20.64 43.09
N GLU A 818 -5.68 -20.78 43.02
CA GLU A 818 -6.48 -21.57 43.96
C GLU A 818 -6.01 -23.03 43.98
N ASP A 819 -5.82 -23.59 42.78
CA ASP A 819 -5.27 -24.91 42.50
C ASP A 819 -4.10 -24.74 41.52
N PRO A 820 -2.84 -25.00 41.93
CA PRO A 820 -1.67 -24.89 41.06
C PRO A 820 -1.63 -25.91 39.91
N GLU A 821 -2.28 -27.06 40.04
CA GLU A 821 -2.27 -28.10 39.00
C GLU A 821 -3.33 -27.81 37.91
N ARG A 822 -4.45 -27.19 38.28
CA ARG A 822 -5.55 -26.83 37.37
C ARG A 822 -5.11 -25.90 36.25
N GLU A 823 -5.08 -26.40 35.02
CA GLU A 823 -4.88 -25.56 33.83
C GLU A 823 -6.06 -24.60 33.59
N TRP A 824 -5.78 -23.46 32.96
CA TRP A 824 -6.82 -22.54 32.49
C TRP A 824 -7.64 -23.13 31.32
N SER A 825 -8.85 -22.61 31.12
CA SER A 825 -9.66 -22.91 29.92
C SER A 825 -9.68 -21.71 29.00
N TYR A 826 -9.71 -21.92 27.68
CA TYR A 826 -9.82 -20.83 26.70
C TYR A 826 -10.73 -21.18 25.53
N LYS A 827 -11.22 -20.14 24.83
CA LYS A 827 -12.00 -20.25 23.59
C LYS A 827 -11.30 -19.50 22.47
N ALA A 828 -11.03 -20.19 21.36
CA ALA A 828 -10.39 -19.64 20.18
C ALA A 828 -11.41 -19.39 19.06
N HIS A 829 -11.60 -18.12 18.70
CA HIS A 829 -12.37 -17.68 17.54
C HIS A 829 -11.52 -16.68 16.72
N PHE A 830 -11.99 -15.44 16.54
CA PHE A 830 -11.15 -14.34 16.04
C PHE A 830 -10.04 -13.97 17.05
N MET A 831 -10.42 -13.89 18.33
CA MET A 831 -9.50 -13.79 19.47
C MET A 831 -9.43 -15.12 20.23
N VAL A 832 -8.41 -15.30 21.07
CA VAL A 832 -8.40 -16.33 22.12
C VAL A 832 -8.64 -15.66 23.46
N ILE A 833 -9.62 -16.15 24.23
CA ILE A 833 -9.98 -15.59 25.54
C ILE A 833 -9.84 -16.69 26.60
N PRO A 834 -8.94 -16.55 27.59
CA PRO A 834 -8.82 -17.47 28.73
C PRO A 834 -9.75 -17.10 29.89
N TYR A 835 -10.07 -18.10 30.72
CA TYR A 835 -11.01 -18.04 31.85
C TYR A 835 -10.88 -19.24 32.80
N ALA A 836 -11.58 -19.18 33.95
CA ALA A 836 -11.72 -20.26 34.94
C ALA A 836 -10.39 -20.76 35.54
N TRP A 837 -9.51 -19.82 35.89
CA TRP A 837 -8.28 -20.04 36.66
C TRP A 837 -8.26 -19.09 37.87
N PRO A 838 -9.13 -19.32 38.88
CA PRO A 838 -9.25 -18.44 40.04
C PRO A 838 -7.94 -18.37 40.85
N CYS A 839 -7.64 -17.19 41.35
CA CYS A 839 -6.46 -16.91 42.18
C CYS A 839 -6.85 -16.25 43.50
N TYR A 840 -6.10 -16.53 44.56
CA TYR A 840 -6.06 -15.67 45.74
C TYR A 840 -5.02 -14.56 45.53
N VAL A 841 -5.30 -13.40 46.11
CA VAL A 841 -4.38 -12.27 46.18
C VAL A 841 -4.19 -11.85 47.63
N SER A 842 -2.99 -11.39 47.96
CA SER A 842 -2.65 -10.84 49.28
C SER A 842 -1.60 -9.75 49.10
N ARG A 843 -1.79 -8.58 49.74
CA ARG A 843 -0.82 -7.48 49.67
C ARG A 843 0.51 -7.90 50.35
N ARG A 844 1.64 -7.67 49.68
CA ARG A 844 2.99 -7.92 50.18
C ARG A 844 3.28 -7.08 51.44
N GLU A 845 4.05 -7.62 52.39
CA GLU A 845 4.47 -6.89 53.59
C GLU A 845 5.30 -5.65 53.26
N ASP A 846 6.12 -5.74 52.22
CA ASP A 846 6.96 -4.67 51.69
C ASP A 846 6.32 -3.91 50.51
N GLY A 847 5.12 -4.30 50.05
CA GLY A 847 4.39 -3.60 48.99
C GLY A 847 3.98 -2.17 49.39
N LEU A 848 3.71 -1.30 48.42
CA LEU A 848 3.22 0.03 48.74
C LEU A 848 1.76 -0.04 49.22
N ARG A 849 1.51 0.54 50.40
CA ARG A 849 0.16 0.89 50.82
C ARG A 849 -0.19 2.25 50.22
N GLY A 850 -1.08 2.23 49.22
CA GLY A 850 -1.73 3.43 48.68
C GLY A 850 -2.68 4.07 49.69
#